data_AF-A0A8H7XLE4-F1
#
_entry.id   AF-A0A8H7XLE4-F1
#
_cell.length_a   1.000
_cell.length_b   1.000
_cell.length_c   1.000
_cell.angle_alpha   90.00
_cell.angle_beta   90.00
_cell.angle_gamma   90.00
#
_symmetry.space_group_name_H-M   'P 1'
#
loop_
_entity.id
_entity.type
_entity.pdbx_description
1 polymer ?
#
loop_
_entity_poly.entity_id
_entity_poly.type
_entity_poly.pdbx_seq_one_letter_code
_entity_poly.pdbx_strand_id
1 'polypeptide(L)'
;MSSTYSAAFSRAMSPTLDALTQAVVNNTVFGVNDEAGRHNALIDELATVVIKKIAECRSIDQIVDCVFFDYRAALREFLLNLASWCDKRETVKASLERLELAVSAGNTPNRLRVKAPEFQLTKEFADAGSAEALRVSSTFSTARDVFQKAINDGAIQAKKDELAFWDDKCALNNCYEAAALIVKTTYDDRKSSYKLPVFSTDNKGVRRITDWVVSPQKKAECSALQTILPAIFSHIKQIVNLRHRALAIKIEKKRSTAATADVEMADATKPGPSIQSLIDKGLNARLKKLNLGSVGKKASSRNPSPIILDTNYYSNYPDFVWPEFVQGSSTSGQESWPFEIQTLVDAFAEEAPNQGFQQGRQQEERERESSRQERSKGKGKGKSLDARSNVVPFTSVRPAFPNSIPDDILTMTKTDAVSFVHLHTPISFLLAGQYRSSVHCSPGVVVPVDIANDLSLGLNYMFFTLPSQSLIMQAWNDFQRRIRWRIYFLFKEGMNKPFDPDYGVSSKKKEKPPVLPQYMELGLSMGRRYVQRTIASIPEEALTEMRKHAFSPKRDKIRKFLIDNNYVITMTDKNLGLAVSERDWILRNELNLLEDERNYEELEFEVAQEVMKSKMIQMQTLARTVEDEHLFLFELGLSRFFLSNVPEDGSSFKYPQFHGIPKIHKKPTGFRPIIPCHSVVFNPAAKFVSKELKPIIKSTPSIIHGTKDLFTRLSQLRIDPKRQWYFVTGDVVAFYPNIPLDLCIEIVCSMYEEWLLNASEENTALAHINPNSLENNLVKLGIFKRAIEIGNTQLITQHGSRYFRQKNGLAMGVADSPDLANLFGAHFEIKSKILDHPNVAFYGRYIDDCFAIVYAESEALALNLIKETIKFDGCVIEWAVSSSGCQFLDAFIFKESGKLHWKPFVKTGNNRERVPWVSHHPLDVKRGVYIGELSRLAVLCSTKEIYIGAIRDLNALYLMRGYPENLVMSWCKKNIQERWEKRFALRIAEHDESILVLKTRFDQVWNWFSAAELGKTVTEYWSAWYEHAEKGLYSVDSSRPLIKPDPNYVHDLDDVRPELFTQILVDGETEFVPDLRKIGLLGSRWIVSRKRNTNLFDLANVWKKTVFRKLDEDIAEKGGVVPETQNVNETYHSALVEAAEQISIESDNEIILHRRSISQEREHPEFGRISKSYNR
;
A
#
# COMPACT_ATOMS: atom_id res chain seq x y z
N MET A 1 28.13 37.15 41.21
CA MET A 1 28.58 36.25 40.12
C MET A 1 27.54 36.29 39.00
N SER A 2 28.04 36.29 37.76
CA SER A 2 27.46 36.98 36.61
C SER A 2 26.19 36.38 36.00
N SER A 3 25.50 37.27 35.29
CA SER A 3 24.32 37.19 34.43
C SER A 3 24.31 36.14 33.30
N THR A 4 25.16 35.11 33.35
CA THR A 4 25.34 34.16 32.24
C THR A 4 24.43 32.93 32.31
N TYR A 5 23.92 32.56 33.50
CA TYR A 5 23.03 31.39 33.66
C TYR A 5 21.55 31.67 33.39
N SER A 6 21.10 32.93 33.50
CA SER A 6 19.69 33.29 33.25
C SER A 6 19.35 33.35 31.77
N ALA A 7 20.29 33.72 30.89
CA ALA A 7 20.02 33.90 29.46
C ALA A 7 19.98 32.57 28.67
N ALA A 8 20.60 31.50 29.19
CA ALA A 8 20.59 30.19 28.54
C ALA A 8 19.28 29.43 28.78
N PHE A 9 18.63 29.63 29.94
CA PHE A 9 17.35 28.99 30.25
C PHE A 9 16.17 29.65 29.49
N SER A 10 16.24 30.96 29.23
CA SER A 10 15.23 31.69 28.45
C SER A 10 15.23 31.38 26.94
N ARG A 11 16.35 30.93 26.36
CA ARG A 11 16.45 30.69 24.90
C ARG A 11 15.88 29.37 24.40
N ALA A 12 15.50 28.46 25.30
CA ALA A 12 14.89 27.16 24.97
C ALA A 12 13.35 27.18 25.07
N MET A 13 12.77 28.33 25.40
CA MET A 13 11.36 28.45 25.72
C MET A 13 10.63 29.21 24.62
N SER A 14 9.47 28.67 24.24
CA SER A 14 8.49 29.40 23.42
C SER A 14 8.35 30.84 23.97
N PRO A 15 8.22 31.88 23.13
CA PRO A 15 8.03 33.27 23.57
C PRO A 15 6.87 33.42 24.57
N THR A 16 5.99 32.42 24.61
CA THR A 16 4.93 32.26 25.59
C THR A 16 5.39 32.23 27.03
N LEU A 17 6.52 31.55 27.27
CA LEU A 17 7.00 31.24 28.60
C LEU A 17 8.03 32.27 29.06
N ASP A 18 8.72 32.97 28.15
CA ASP A 18 9.61 34.09 28.50
C ASP A 18 8.82 35.29 29.06
N ALA A 19 7.65 35.62 28.48
CA ALA A 19 6.74 36.64 29.04
C ALA A 19 6.18 36.24 30.41
N LEU A 20 5.89 34.94 30.59
CA LEU A 20 5.43 34.34 31.85
C LEU A 20 6.55 34.35 32.90
N THR A 21 7.78 34.13 32.48
CA THR A 21 8.99 34.17 33.33
C THR A 21 9.29 35.61 33.73
N GLN A 22 9.12 36.59 32.83
CA GLN A 22 9.27 38.01 33.16
C GLN A 22 8.19 38.52 34.12
N ALA A 23 6.93 38.10 33.97
CA ALA A 23 5.85 38.39 34.92
C ALA A 23 6.16 37.80 36.32
N VAL A 24 6.68 36.57 36.36
CA VAL A 24 7.13 35.92 37.59
C VAL A 24 8.30 36.66 38.22
N VAL A 25 9.30 37.08 37.44
CA VAL A 25 10.46 37.85 37.92
C VAL A 25 10.04 39.23 38.45
N ASN A 26 9.14 39.94 37.76
CA ASN A 26 8.68 41.25 38.20
C ASN A 26 7.87 41.19 39.51
N ASN A 27 7.05 40.16 39.71
CA ASN A 27 6.24 40.00 40.93
C ASN A 27 6.98 39.32 42.10
N THR A 28 8.09 38.63 41.84
CA THR A 28 8.93 38.03 42.91
C THR A 28 10.04 38.97 43.39
N VAL A 29 10.44 39.97 42.60
CA VAL A 29 11.63 40.80 42.88
C VAL A 29 11.30 42.20 43.40
N PHE A 30 10.11 42.77 43.15
CA PHE A 30 9.77 44.13 43.62
C PHE A 30 8.73 44.13 44.75
N GLY A 31 9.15 44.63 45.92
CA GLY A 31 8.38 44.59 47.17
C GLY A 31 7.21 45.57 47.22
N VAL A 32 6.00 45.04 47.45
CA VAL A 32 4.83 45.78 47.97
C VAL A 32 4.12 44.92 49.03
N ASN A 33 3.90 45.46 50.22
CA ASN A 33 3.58 44.74 51.48
C ASN A 33 2.12 44.20 51.63
N ASP A 34 1.51 43.64 50.58
CA ASP A 34 0.14 43.08 50.68
C ASP A 34 -0.02 41.74 49.95
N GLU A 35 -0.10 40.62 50.68
CA GLU A 35 -0.11 39.25 50.13
C GLU A 35 -1.40 38.90 49.37
N ALA A 36 -2.55 39.45 49.77
CA ALA A 36 -3.83 39.18 49.12
C ALA A 36 -3.96 39.93 47.78
N GLY A 37 -3.43 41.15 47.70
CA GLY A 37 -3.37 41.95 46.47
C GLY A 37 -2.46 41.33 45.39
N ARG A 38 -1.31 40.75 45.79
CA ARG A 38 -0.36 40.08 44.88
C ARG A 38 -0.95 38.85 44.20
N HIS A 39 -1.76 38.05 44.90
CA HIS A 39 -2.33 36.83 44.34
C HIS A 39 -3.37 37.13 43.24
N ASN A 40 -4.23 38.12 43.47
CA ASN A 40 -5.23 38.54 42.47
C ASN A 40 -4.58 39.22 41.26
N ALA A 41 -3.57 40.09 41.49
CA ALA A 41 -2.82 40.72 40.39
C ALA A 41 -2.12 39.69 39.48
N LEU A 42 -1.54 38.62 40.06
CA LEU A 42 -0.90 37.55 39.30
C LEU A 42 -1.91 36.74 38.47
N ILE A 43 -3.09 36.45 39.02
CA ILE A 43 -4.18 35.78 38.28
C ILE A 43 -4.60 36.62 37.06
N ASP A 44 -4.78 37.92 37.26
CA ASP A 44 -5.21 38.84 36.20
C ASP A 44 -4.13 39.01 35.11
N GLU A 45 -2.85 39.07 35.50
CA GLU A 45 -1.73 39.15 34.56
C GLU A 45 -1.62 37.87 33.71
N LEU A 46 -1.67 36.70 34.34
CA LEU A 46 -1.66 35.40 33.66
C LEU A 46 -2.85 35.26 32.70
N ALA A 47 -4.04 35.63 33.14
CA ALA A 47 -5.24 35.61 32.31
C ALA A 47 -5.09 36.54 31.10
N THR A 48 -4.59 37.76 31.31
CA THR A 48 -4.39 38.76 30.26
C THR A 48 -3.39 38.29 29.19
N VAL A 49 -2.27 37.69 29.61
CA VAL A 49 -1.25 37.17 28.68
C VAL A 49 -1.80 36.05 27.82
N VAL A 50 -2.56 35.12 28.41
CA VAL A 50 -3.12 33.99 27.65
C VAL A 50 -4.26 34.45 26.74
N ILE A 51 -5.12 35.36 27.18
CA ILE A 51 -6.20 35.94 26.34
C ILE A 51 -5.63 36.64 25.11
N LYS A 52 -4.56 37.44 25.26
CA LYS A 52 -3.89 38.10 24.12
C LYS A 52 -3.39 37.08 23.09
N LYS A 53 -2.79 35.98 23.55
CA LYS A 53 -2.30 34.91 22.66
C LYS A 53 -3.41 34.11 22.00
N ILE A 54 -4.49 33.85 22.74
CA ILE A 54 -5.67 33.19 22.16
C ILE A 54 -6.20 34.01 20.98
N ALA A 55 -6.24 35.35 21.09
CA ALA A 55 -6.71 36.21 19.99
C ALA A 55 -5.86 36.12 18.70
N GLU A 56 -4.59 35.75 18.82
CA GLU A 56 -3.66 35.55 17.69
C GLU A 56 -3.78 34.16 17.06
N CYS A 57 -4.42 33.20 17.75
CA CYS A 57 -4.56 31.84 17.26
C CYS A 57 -5.43 31.78 16.00
N ARG A 58 -5.04 30.90 15.07
CA ARG A 58 -5.76 30.61 13.82
C ARG A 58 -6.15 29.14 13.68
N SER A 59 -5.63 28.27 14.55
CA SER A 59 -6.00 26.84 14.63
C SER A 59 -6.36 26.42 16.06
N ILE A 60 -7.08 25.31 16.18
CA ILE A 60 -7.48 24.75 17.47
C ILE A 60 -6.25 24.20 18.23
N ASP A 61 -5.27 23.62 17.52
CA ASP A 61 -4.02 23.14 18.13
C ASP A 61 -3.22 24.30 18.77
N GLN A 62 -3.19 25.48 18.15
CA GLN A 62 -2.55 26.67 18.73
C GLN A 62 -3.25 27.13 20.02
N ILE A 63 -4.57 26.99 20.11
CA ILE A 63 -5.32 27.29 21.34
C ILE A 63 -4.96 26.28 22.44
N VAL A 64 -4.86 24.99 22.12
CA VAL A 64 -4.42 23.95 23.08
C VAL A 64 -3.01 24.25 23.59
N ASP A 65 -2.11 24.71 22.72
CA ASP A 65 -0.74 25.07 23.08
C ASP A 65 -0.65 26.33 23.97
N CYS A 66 -1.68 27.18 23.99
CA CYS A 66 -1.78 28.33 24.89
C CYS A 66 -2.16 27.94 26.33
N VAL A 67 -2.70 26.73 26.55
CA VAL A 67 -3.01 26.22 27.89
C VAL A 67 -1.72 25.94 28.65
N PHE A 68 -1.72 26.27 29.95
CA PHE A 68 -0.61 25.98 30.86
C PHE A 68 -0.20 24.50 30.79
N PHE A 69 1.11 24.26 30.78
CA PHE A 69 1.72 22.96 30.49
C PHE A 69 1.09 21.80 31.31
N ASP A 70 0.87 22.02 32.61
CA ASP A 70 0.35 20.99 33.51
C ASP A 70 -1.09 20.54 33.20
N TYR A 71 -1.90 21.42 32.61
CA TYR A 71 -3.31 21.18 32.31
C TYR A 71 -3.54 20.82 30.83
N ARG A 72 -2.54 21.05 29.96
CA ARG A 72 -2.66 20.88 28.51
C ARG A 72 -3.08 19.47 28.12
N ALA A 73 -2.44 18.44 28.67
CA ALA A 73 -2.75 17.05 28.35
C ALA A 73 -4.17 16.66 28.76
N ALA A 74 -4.62 17.10 29.95
CA ALA A 74 -5.94 16.80 30.48
C ALA A 74 -7.07 17.52 29.71
N LEU A 75 -6.86 18.77 29.31
CA LEU A 75 -7.86 19.56 28.58
C LEU A 75 -7.87 19.32 27.07
N ARG A 76 -6.80 18.76 26.49
CA ARG A 76 -6.68 18.58 25.03
C ARG A 76 -7.84 17.83 24.41
N GLU A 77 -8.23 16.70 24.99
CA GLU A 77 -9.33 15.89 24.46
C GLU A 77 -10.66 16.65 24.51
N PHE A 78 -10.93 17.33 25.63
CA PHE A 78 -12.13 18.14 25.79
C PHE A 78 -12.21 19.29 24.77
N LEU A 79 -11.13 20.04 24.57
CA LEU A 79 -11.09 21.17 23.64
C LEU A 79 -11.24 20.73 22.17
N LEU A 80 -10.65 19.59 21.79
CA LEU A 80 -10.84 19.02 20.46
C LEU A 80 -12.28 18.51 20.24
N ASN A 81 -12.88 17.90 21.27
CA ASN A 81 -14.27 17.48 21.23
C ASN A 81 -15.23 18.67 21.10
N LEU A 82 -14.99 19.75 21.83
CA LEU A 82 -15.75 21.00 21.71
C LEU A 82 -15.71 21.56 20.30
N ALA A 83 -14.53 21.58 19.66
CA ALA A 83 -14.41 22.00 18.27
C ALA A 83 -15.21 21.10 17.33
N SER A 84 -15.17 19.78 17.52
CA SER A 84 -15.97 18.82 16.76
C SER A 84 -17.49 19.02 16.97
N TRP A 85 -17.93 19.37 18.18
CA TRP A 85 -19.33 19.67 18.45
C TRP A 85 -19.76 20.96 17.74
N CYS A 86 -18.91 22.00 17.76
CA CYS A 86 -19.16 23.24 17.02
C CYS A 86 -19.23 22.99 15.49
N ASP A 87 -18.39 22.10 14.96
CA ASP A 87 -18.45 21.71 13.54
C ASP A 87 -19.77 21.01 13.17
N LYS A 88 -20.21 20.09 14.02
CA LYS A 88 -21.49 19.39 13.83
C LYS A 88 -22.66 20.36 13.87
N ARG A 89 -22.66 21.27 14.84
CA ARG A 89 -23.66 22.34 14.99
C ARG A 89 -23.78 23.18 13.71
N GLU A 90 -22.67 23.70 13.18
CA GLU A 90 -22.68 24.52 11.96
C GLU A 90 -23.06 23.71 10.71
N THR A 91 -22.71 22.42 10.66
CA THR A 91 -23.11 21.52 9.56
C THR A 91 -24.62 21.26 9.57
N VAL A 92 -25.20 21.00 10.75
CA VAL A 92 -26.65 20.79 10.93
C VAL A 92 -27.40 22.07 10.58
N LYS A 93 -26.92 23.23 11.05
CA LYS A 93 -27.48 24.54 10.70
C LYS A 93 -27.52 24.78 9.18
N ALA A 94 -26.40 24.57 8.48
CA ALA A 94 -26.34 24.70 7.02
C ALA A 94 -27.20 23.66 6.28
N SER A 95 -27.46 22.50 6.89
CA SER A 95 -28.39 21.50 6.35
C SER A 95 -29.85 21.92 6.53
N LEU A 96 -30.21 22.51 7.67
CA LEU A 96 -31.54 23.02 7.96
C LEU A 96 -31.88 24.17 7.01
N GLU A 97 -31.00 25.16 6.85
CA GLU A 97 -31.19 26.29 5.93
C GLU A 97 -31.42 25.82 4.48
N ARG A 98 -30.64 24.83 4.02
CA ARG A 98 -30.81 24.25 2.68
C ARG A 98 -32.13 23.50 2.53
N LEU A 99 -32.56 22.78 3.57
CA LEU A 99 -33.81 22.02 3.56
C LEU A 99 -35.01 22.98 3.53
N GLU A 100 -35.01 24.01 4.37
CA GLU A 100 -36.05 25.04 4.40
C GLU A 100 -36.15 25.77 3.04
N LEU A 101 -35.02 26.18 2.45
CA LEU A 101 -34.99 26.79 1.12
C LEU A 101 -35.50 25.86 0.01
N ALA A 102 -35.11 24.58 0.04
CA ALA A 102 -35.51 23.60 -0.97
C ALA A 102 -37.02 23.31 -0.90
N VAL A 103 -37.56 23.17 0.32
CA VAL A 103 -39.01 22.98 0.54
C VAL A 103 -39.78 24.23 0.14
N SER A 104 -39.31 25.45 0.48
CA SER A 104 -39.97 26.69 0.06
C SER A 104 -39.96 26.91 -1.46
N ALA A 105 -38.94 26.40 -2.15
CA ALA A 105 -38.83 26.46 -3.61
C ALA A 105 -39.61 25.34 -4.32
N GLY A 106 -40.37 24.51 -3.58
CA GLY A 106 -41.11 23.37 -4.14
C GLY A 106 -40.22 22.21 -4.61
N ASN A 107 -38.92 22.25 -4.33
CA ASN A 107 -37.95 21.26 -4.80
C ASN A 107 -37.50 20.33 -3.66
N THR A 108 -38.44 19.51 -3.21
CA THR A 108 -38.18 18.54 -2.12
C THR A 108 -37.04 17.58 -2.51
N PRO A 109 -36.02 17.36 -1.64
CA PRO A 109 -34.93 16.42 -1.92
C PRO A 109 -35.43 15.02 -2.27
N ASN A 110 -34.79 14.35 -3.23
CA ASN A 110 -35.24 13.04 -3.75
C ASN A 110 -35.49 11.98 -2.67
N ARG A 111 -34.76 12.00 -1.56
CA ARG A 111 -34.90 11.06 -0.44
C ARG A 111 -36.16 11.29 0.40
N LEU A 112 -36.76 12.48 0.31
CA LEU A 112 -37.98 12.87 1.01
C LEU A 112 -39.20 12.87 0.07
N ARG A 113 -39.00 12.61 -1.24
CA ARG A 113 -40.10 12.59 -2.22
C ARG A 113 -40.94 11.32 -2.05
N VAL A 114 -42.23 11.53 -1.81
CA VAL A 114 -43.26 10.51 -1.74
C VAL A 114 -43.71 10.18 -3.15
N LYS A 115 -43.53 8.92 -3.54
CA LYS A 115 -44.14 8.39 -4.76
C LYS A 115 -45.61 8.11 -4.48
N ALA A 116 -46.50 8.52 -5.37
CA ALA A 116 -47.90 8.10 -5.29
C ALA A 116 -47.98 6.57 -5.39
N PRO A 117 -48.84 5.90 -4.61
CA PRO A 117 -49.08 4.47 -4.78
C PRO A 117 -49.58 4.20 -6.20
N GLU A 118 -48.99 3.22 -6.87
CA GLU A 118 -49.39 2.80 -8.22
C GLU A 118 -50.63 1.92 -8.10
N PHE A 119 -51.79 2.47 -8.46
CA PHE A 119 -53.03 1.70 -8.60
C PHE A 119 -53.25 1.39 -10.08
N GLN A 120 -53.24 0.12 -10.45
CA GLN A 120 -53.61 -0.31 -11.79
C GLN A 120 -55.12 -0.17 -11.95
N LEU A 121 -55.56 0.90 -12.61
CA LEU A 121 -56.89 0.93 -13.18
C LEU A 121 -56.92 -0.02 -14.37
N THR A 122 -58.02 -0.77 -14.53
CA THR A 122 -58.21 -1.55 -15.75
C THR A 122 -58.28 -0.58 -16.94
N LYS A 123 -57.77 -1.02 -18.08
CA LYS A 123 -57.65 -0.17 -19.27
C LYS A 123 -59.01 0.38 -19.69
N GLU A 124 -60.09 -0.40 -19.53
CA GLU A 124 -61.45 0.05 -19.83
C GLU A 124 -61.93 1.18 -18.89
N PHE A 125 -61.49 1.18 -17.63
CA PHE A 125 -61.88 2.19 -16.64
C PHE A 125 -61.06 3.47 -16.76
N ALA A 126 -59.78 3.35 -17.16
CA ALA A 126 -58.91 4.50 -17.45
C ALA A 126 -59.33 5.26 -18.72
N ASP A 127 -59.75 4.53 -19.76
CA ASP A 127 -60.11 5.10 -21.07
C ASP A 127 -61.56 5.63 -21.11
N ALA A 128 -62.42 5.26 -20.14
CA ALA A 128 -63.82 5.67 -20.10
C ALA A 128 -64.04 7.18 -19.83
N GLY A 129 -63.01 7.92 -19.39
CA GLY A 129 -63.10 9.38 -19.17
C GLY A 129 -64.19 9.82 -18.19
N SER A 130 -64.73 8.91 -17.37
CA SER A 130 -65.83 9.20 -16.45
C SER A 130 -65.39 10.16 -15.35
N ALA A 131 -66.34 10.99 -14.87
CA ALA A 131 -66.09 11.95 -13.80
C ALA A 131 -65.55 11.27 -12.53
N GLU A 132 -65.92 10.01 -12.29
CA GLU A 132 -65.42 9.19 -11.19
C GLU A 132 -63.92 8.85 -11.32
N ALA A 133 -63.40 8.51 -12.51
CA ALA A 133 -61.99 8.15 -12.70
C ALA A 133 -61.05 9.35 -12.45
N LEU A 134 -61.44 10.55 -12.91
CA LEU A 134 -60.77 11.83 -12.62
C LEU A 134 -60.83 12.21 -11.13
N ARG A 135 -61.95 11.91 -10.46
CA ARG A 135 -62.11 12.14 -9.02
C ARG A 135 -61.20 11.25 -8.19
N VAL A 136 -61.01 9.98 -8.59
CA VAL A 136 -60.12 9.05 -7.89
C VAL A 136 -58.66 9.46 -8.02
N SER A 137 -58.20 9.77 -9.24
CA SER A 137 -56.82 10.23 -9.49
C SER A 137 -56.48 11.55 -8.78
N SER A 138 -57.40 12.52 -8.80
CA SER A 138 -57.20 13.78 -8.07
C SER A 138 -57.18 13.58 -6.55
N THR A 139 -58.01 12.71 -5.99
CA THR A 139 -58.02 12.39 -4.54
C THR A 139 -56.68 11.78 -4.09
N PHE A 140 -56.08 10.89 -4.88
CA PHE A 140 -54.76 10.32 -4.58
C PHE A 140 -53.63 11.33 -4.70
N SER A 141 -53.67 12.24 -5.68
CA SER A 141 -52.70 13.33 -5.78
C SER A 141 -52.79 14.26 -4.57
N THR A 142 -54.00 14.64 -4.15
CA THR A 142 -54.20 15.47 -2.96
C THR A 142 -53.72 14.78 -1.69
N ALA A 143 -54.02 13.48 -1.51
CA ALA A 143 -53.53 12.71 -0.36
C ALA A 143 -52.01 12.60 -0.34
N ARG A 144 -51.37 12.40 -1.50
CA ARG A 144 -49.91 12.41 -1.65
C ARG A 144 -49.34 13.76 -1.25
N ASP A 145 -49.92 14.87 -1.70
CA ASP A 145 -49.43 16.22 -1.41
C ASP A 145 -49.53 16.55 0.08
N VAL A 146 -50.61 16.14 0.75
CA VAL A 146 -50.77 16.25 2.21
C VAL A 146 -49.70 15.44 2.94
N PHE A 147 -49.46 14.19 2.53
CA PHE A 147 -48.44 13.33 3.16
C PHE A 147 -47.01 13.84 2.89
N GLN A 148 -46.74 14.32 1.68
CA GLN A 148 -45.47 14.95 1.32
C GLN A 148 -45.18 16.18 2.18
N LYS A 149 -46.19 17.01 2.43
CA LYS A 149 -46.07 18.17 3.32
C LYS A 149 -45.75 17.74 4.76
N ALA A 150 -46.46 16.75 5.30
CA ALA A 150 -46.20 16.23 6.64
C ALA A 150 -44.77 15.67 6.80
N ILE A 151 -44.24 14.97 5.80
CA ILE A 151 -42.84 14.49 5.80
C ILE A 151 -41.85 15.66 5.77
N ASN A 152 -42.11 16.68 4.94
CA ASN A 152 -41.25 17.85 4.87
C ASN A 152 -41.22 18.61 6.20
N ASP A 153 -42.38 18.83 6.81
CA ASP A 153 -42.51 19.50 8.11
C ASP A 153 -41.81 18.68 9.21
N GLY A 154 -41.98 17.35 9.23
CA GLY A 154 -41.30 16.46 10.15
C GLY A 154 -39.78 16.44 9.98
N ALA A 155 -39.28 16.46 8.74
CA ALA A 155 -37.85 16.50 8.46
C ALA A 155 -37.20 17.84 8.87
N ILE A 156 -37.91 18.95 8.68
CA ILE A 156 -37.47 20.28 9.17
C ILE A 156 -37.45 20.30 10.70
N GLN A 157 -38.50 19.79 11.35
CA GLN A 157 -38.57 19.74 12.81
C GLN A 157 -37.46 18.88 13.42
N ALA A 158 -37.21 17.68 12.89
CA ALA A 158 -36.13 16.81 13.35
C ALA A 158 -34.76 17.49 13.24
N LYS A 159 -34.54 18.29 12.18
CA LYS A 159 -33.30 19.07 12.03
C LYS A 159 -33.22 20.27 12.96
N LYS A 160 -34.35 20.89 13.33
CA LYS A 160 -34.42 21.92 14.39
C LYS A 160 -34.09 21.33 15.75
N ASP A 161 -34.61 20.16 16.07
CA ASP A 161 -34.34 19.47 17.34
C ASP A 161 -32.87 19.03 17.43
N GLU A 162 -32.31 18.51 16.34
CA GLU A 162 -30.88 18.18 16.26
C GLU A 162 -30.00 19.43 16.45
N LEU A 163 -30.38 20.57 15.85
CA LEU A 163 -29.66 21.83 16.04
C LEU A 163 -29.74 22.31 17.50
N ALA A 164 -30.92 22.24 18.12
CA ALA A 164 -31.12 22.59 19.53
C ALA A 164 -30.26 21.75 20.47
N PHE A 165 -30.14 20.44 20.21
CA PHE A 165 -29.25 19.55 20.96
C PHE A 165 -27.78 19.99 20.87
N TRP A 166 -27.30 20.35 19.68
CA TRP A 166 -25.93 20.81 19.51
C TRP A 166 -25.72 22.24 20.04
N ASP A 167 -26.73 23.11 20.00
CA ASP A 167 -26.72 24.42 20.63
C ASP A 167 -26.53 24.30 22.15
N ASP A 168 -27.28 23.41 22.80
CA ASP A 168 -27.16 23.12 24.24
C ASP A 168 -25.80 22.49 24.59
N LYS A 169 -25.35 21.50 23.80
CA LYS A 169 -24.06 20.83 24.05
C LYS A 169 -22.85 21.74 23.84
N CYS A 170 -22.98 22.76 22.99
CA CYS A 170 -21.95 23.79 22.78
C CYS A 170 -22.19 25.05 23.65
N ALA A 171 -23.17 25.03 24.56
CA ALA A 171 -23.45 26.16 25.43
C ALA A 171 -22.26 26.41 26.37
N LEU A 172 -21.93 27.69 26.54
CA LEU A 172 -20.76 28.12 27.30
C LEU A 172 -20.78 27.58 28.73
N ASN A 173 -21.95 27.57 29.37
CA ASN A 173 -22.13 27.12 30.75
C ASN A 173 -21.87 25.61 30.90
N ASN A 174 -22.48 24.79 30.04
CA ASN A 174 -22.29 23.34 30.04
C ASN A 174 -20.82 22.95 29.79
N CYS A 175 -20.16 23.67 28.87
CA CYS A 175 -18.75 23.45 28.59
C CYS A 175 -17.84 23.91 29.75
N TYR A 176 -18.22 25.01 30.41
CA TYR A 176 -17.49 25.54 31.55
C TYR A 176 -17.49 24.59 32.73
N GLU A 177 -18.65 24.05 33.11
CA GLU A 177 -18.75 23.13 34.25
C GLU A 177 -17.89 21.88 34.04
N ALA A 178 -17.96 21.27 32.85
CA ALA A 178 -17.17 20.10 32.51
C ALA A 178 -15.66 20.37 32.51
N ALA A 179 -15.22 21.49 31.92
CA ALA A 179 -13.80 21.84 31.87
C ALA A 179 -13.25 22.32 33.22
N ALA A 180 -14.04 23.08 33.99
CA ALA A 180 -13.66 23.54 35.31
C ALA A 180 -13.46 22.35 36.26
N LEU A 181 -14.28 21.30 36.13
CA LEU A 181 -14.09 20.05 36.85
C LEU A 181 -12.76 19.38 36.46
N ILE A 182 -12.45 19.27 35.17
CA ILE A 182 -11.16 18.72 34.70
C ILE A 182 -9.97 19.51 35.27
N VAL A 183 -10.03 20.85 35.25
CA VAL A 183 -8.99 21.72 35.80
C VAL A 183 -8.82 21.49 37.31
N LYS A 184 -9.93 21.42 38.05
CA LYS A 184 -9.90 21.21 39.50
C LYS A 184 -9.33 19.84 39.86
N THR A 185 -9.80 18.77 39.22
CA THR A 185 -9.29 17.41 39.45
C THR A 185 -7.79 17.33 39.12
N THR A 186 -7.36 17.93 38.01
CA THR A 186 -5.94 17.95 37.63
C THR A 186 -5.09 18.70 38.65
N TYR A 187 -5.60 19.80 39.22
CA TYR A 187 -4.91 20.53 40.28
C TYR A 187 -4.81 19.70 41.56
N ASP A 188 -5.92 19.07 41.99
CA ASP A 188 -5.96 18.27 43.21
C ASP A 188 -5.02 17.04 43.12
N ASP A 189 -5.00 16.35 41.97
CA ASP A 189 -4.11 15.22 41.71
C ASP A 189 -2.63 15.59 41.79
N ARG A 190 -2.29 16.82 41.37
CA ARG A 190 -0.91 17.34 41.34
C ARG A 190 -0.55 18.22 42.52
N LYS A 191 -1.49 18.50 43.43
CA LYS A 191 -1.30 19.42 44.57
C LYS A 191 -0.14 19.02 45.47
N SER A 192 0.12 17.71 45.60
CA SER A 192 1.25 17.18 46.37
C SER A 192 2.61 17.51 45.76
N SER A 193 2.71 17.55 44.42
CA SER A 193 3.94 17.89 43.69
C SER A 193 4.19 19.40 43.55
N TYR A 194 3.22 20.24 43.95
CA TYR A 194 3.31 21.70 43.90
C TYR A 194 3.81 22.35 45.19
N LYS A 195 4.30 21.58 46.18
CA LYS A 195 4.80 22.12 47.45
C LYS A 195 6.21 22.70 47.29
N LEU A 196 6.42 23.90 47.83
CA LEU A 196 7.70 24.59 47.92
C LEU A 196 8.16 24.66 49.38
N PRO A 197 9.46 24.50 49.65
CA PRO A 197 10.00 24.60 51.01
C PRO A 197 10.05 26.06 51.47
N VAL A 198 9.54 26.34 52.66
CA VAL A 198 9.66 27.62 53.36
C VAL A 198 10.93 27.60 54.19
N PHE A 199 11.82 28.57 53.97
CA PHE A 199 13.09 28.68 54.68
C PHE A 199 12.97 29.75 55.78
N SER A 200 13.26 29.39 57.03
CA SER A 200 13.52 30.36 58.10
C SER A 200 15.03 30.44 58.35
N THR A 201 15.51 31.59 58.83
CA THR A 201 16.93 31.77 59.14
C THR A 201 17.11 31.85 60.64
N ASP A 202 17.90 30.94 61.20
CA ASP A 202 18.26 30.90 62.61
C ASP A 202 19.03 32.18 62.99
N ASN A 203 19.07 32.57 64.28
CA ASN A 203 19.84 33.73 64.80
C ASN A 203 21.36 33.68 64.49
N LYS A 204 21.86 32.59 63.91
CA LYS A 204 23.25 32.39 63.45
C LYS A 204 23.41 32.45 61.91
N GLY A 205 22.37 32.85 61.18
CA GLY A 205 22.42 33.03 59.71
C GLY A 205 22.29 31.74 58.88
N VAL A 206 21.99 30.60 59.50
CA VAL A 206 21.78 29.33 58.79
C VAL A 206 20.33 29.24 58.32
N ARG A 207 20.09 28.91 57.05
CA ARG A 207 18.72 28.72 56.50
C ARG A 207 18.27 27.28 56.72
N ARG A 208 17.17 27.06 57.44
CA ARG A 208 16.53 25.75 57.61
C ARG A 208 15.13 25.75 57.00
N ILE A 209 14.74 24.62 56.41
CA ILE A 209 13.37 24.40 55.91
C ILE A 209 12.46 24.20 57.13
N THR A 210 11.45 25.05 57.28
CA THR A 210 10.50 24.99 58.40
C THR A 210 9.13 24.44 58.02
N ASP A 211 8.72 24.61 56.76
CA ASP A 211 7.40 24.14 56.28
C ASP A 211 7.41 23.89 54.76
N TRP A 212 6.35 23.29 54.24
CA TRP A 212 6.12 23.03 52.81
C TRP A 212 4.77 23.59 52.37
N VAL A 213 4.79 24.72 51.67
CA VAL A 213 3.58 25.45 51.24
C VAL A 213 3.36 25.27 49.74
N VAL A 214 2.12 25.09 49.30
CA VAL A 214 1.79 24.96 47.87
C VAL A 214 2.15 26.26 47.13
N SER A 215 2.86 26.14 46.01
CA SER A 215 3.31 27.25 45.18
C SER A 215 2.16 28.24 44.88
N PRO A 216 2.30 29.52 45.28
CA PRO A 216 1.32 30.56 44.96
C PRO A 216 1.08 30.71 43.47
N GLN A 217 2.12 30.48 42.65
CA GLN A 217 2.04 30.50 41.19
C GLN A 217 1.17 29.36 40.65
N LYS A 218 1.35 28.12 41.13
CA LYS A 218 0.54 26.98 40.68
C LYS A 218 -0.92 27.09 41.09
N LYS A 219 -1.17 27.70 42.25
CA LYS A 219 -2.52 28.09 42.67
C LYS A 219 -3.11 29.17 41.76
N ALA A 220 -2.33 30.19 41.40
CA ALA A 220 -2.75 31.25 40.48
C ALA A 220 -2.99 30.74 39.04
N GLU A 221 -2.18 29.80 38.54
CA GLU A 221 -2.39 29.16 37.22
C GLU A 221 -3.74 28.41 37.16
N CYS A 222 -4.12 27.69 38.22
CA CYS A 222 -5.43 27.02 38.30
C CYS A 222 -6.58 28.04 38.26
N SER A 223 -6.50 29.09 39.08
CA SER A 223 -7.54 30.13 39.14
C SER A 223 -7.61 30.95 37.85
N ALA A 224 -6.47 31.33 37.26
CA ALA A 224 -6.41 32.02 35.98
C ALA A 224 -6.99 31.16 34.85
N LEU A 225 -6.70 29.86 34.83
CA LEU A 225 -7.25 28.94 33.83
C LEU A 225 -8.78 28.87 33.92
N GLN A 226 -9.34 28.79 35.14
CA GLN A 226 -10.79 28.84 35.35
C GLN A 226 -11.40 30.16 34.85
N THR A 227 -10.71 31.30 34.99
CA THR A 227 -11.19 32.58 34.47
C THR A 227 -11.16 32.66 32.94
N ILE A 228 -10.18 32.05 32.26
CA ILE A 228 -10.00 32.16 30.80
C ILE A 228 -10.73 31.08 29.97
N LEU A 229 -11.23 30.00 30.58
CA LEU A 229 -11.96 28.93 29.87
C LEU A 229 -13.09 29.45 28.96
N PRO A 230 -13.94 30.41 29.40
CA PRO A 230 -14.95 31.01 28.52
C PRO A 230 -14.37 31.68 27.26
N ALA A 231 -13.24 32.36 27.38
CA ALA A 231 -12.57 33.00 26.25
C ALA A 231 -12.00 31.97 25.26
N ILE A 232 -11.44 30.87 25.76
CA ILE A 232 -10.98 29.73 24.96
C ILE A 232 -12.14 29.16 24.14
N PHE A 233 -13.29 28.88 24.76
CA PHE A 233 -14.45 28.30 24.07
C PHE A 233 -15.03 29.24 23.02
N SER A 234 -15.15 30.53 23.35
CA SER A 234 -15.61 31.56 22.41
C SER A 234 -14.70 31.61 21.18
N HIS A 235 -13.39 31.55 21.37
CA HIS A 235 -12.44 31.60 20.26
C HIS A 235 -12.44 30.33 19.39
N ILE A 236 -12.58 29.13 19.99
CA ILE A 236 -12.78 27.88 19.24
C ILE A 236 -14.03 27.99 18.35
N LYS A 237 -15.14 28.48 18.91
CA LYS A 237 -16.39 28.70 18.16
C LYS A 237 -16.19 29.71 17.02
N GLN A 238 -15.41 30.77 17.23
CA GLN A 238 -15.08 31.74 16.18
C GLN A 238 -14.27 31.11 15.04
N ILE A 239 -13.22 30.33 15.34
CA ILE A 239 -12.39 29.66 14.32
C ILE A 239 -13.24 28.72 13.46
N VAL A 240 -14.08 27.90 14.09
CA VAL A 240 -15.00 26.98 13.40
C VAL A 240 -15.98 27.75 12.51
N ASN A 241 -16.60 28.81 13.02
CA ASN A 241 -17.54 29.64 12.26
C ASN A 241 -16.86 30.30 11.05
N LEU A 242 -15.64 30.82 11.19
CA LEU A 242 -14.88 31.39 10.08
C LEU A 242 -14.58 30.36 9.00
N ARG A 243 -14.22 29.13 9.39
CA ARG A 243 -13.99 28.03 8.45
C ARG A 243 -15.25 27.69 7.64
N HIS A 244 -16.40 27.60 8.29
CA HIS A 244 -17.68 27.34 7.62
C HIS A 244 -18.11 28.50 6.71
N ARG A 245 -17.89 29.77 7.10
CA ARG A 245 -18.11 30.94 6.23
C ARG A 245 -17.24 30.90 4.97
N ALA A 246 -15.95 30.57 5.10
CA ALA A 246 -15.05 30.44 3.96
C ALA A 246 -15.52 29.33 2.99
N LEU A 247 -15.98 28.20 3.52
CA LEU A 247 -16.54 27.10 2.72
C LEU A 247 -17.83 27.53 2.00
N ALA A 248 -18.73 28.27 2.67
CA ALA A 248 -19.95 28.78 2.06
C ALA A 248 -19.66 29.71 0.86
N ILE A 249 -18.73 30.67 1.01
CA ILE A 249 -18.29 31.57 -0.06
C ILE A 249 -17.71 30.77 -1.24
N LYS A 250 -16.91 29.74 -0.96
CA LYS A 250 -16.31 28.87 -1.99
C LYS A 250 -17.37 28.07 -2.75
N ILE A 251 -18.40 27.59 -2.06
CA ILE A 251 -19.53 26.88 -2.69
C ILE A 251 -20.33 27.83 -3.59
N GLU A 252 -20.57 29.07 -3.15
CA GLU A 252 -21.29 30.07 -3.93
C GLU A 252 -20.52 30.46 -5.20
N LYS A 253 -19.20 30.68 -5.11
CA LYS A 253 -18.34 30.90 -6.29
C LYS A 253 -18.35 29.72 -7.25
N LYS A 254 -18.32 28.49 -6.75
CA LYS A 254 -18.41 27.29 -7.60
C LYS A 254 -19.76 27.20 -8.32
N ARG A 255 -20.87 27.58 -7.66
CA ARG A 255 -22.19 27.65 -8.28
C ARG A 255 -22.28 28.74 -9.35
N SER A 256 -21.70 29.93 -9.10
CA SER A 256 -21.67 30.98 -10.12
C SER A 256 -20.86 30.56 -11.35
N THR A 257 -19.70 29.93 -11.15
CA THR A 257 -18.86 29.43 -12.26
C THR A 257 -19.54 28.31 -13.03
N ALA A 258 -20.23 27.39 -12.34
CA ALA A 258 -21.03 26.35 -13.01
C ALA A 258 -22.16 26.95 -13.85
N ALA A 259 -22.89 27.94 -13.31
CA ALA A 259 -23.92 28.64 -14.06
C ALA A 259 -23.36 29.43 -15.26
N THR A 260 -22.13 29.95 -15.18
CA THR A 260 -21.48 30.62 -16.33
C THR A 260 -21.08 29.61 -17.40
N ALA A 261 -20.53 28.46 -16.99
CA ALA A 261 -20.15 27.37 -17.88
C ALA A 261 -21.34 26.73 -18.59
N ASP A 262 -22.49 26.60 -17.92
CA ASP A 262 -23.72 26.07 -18.53
C ASP A 262 -24.29 27.04 -19.60
N VAL A 263 -24.14 28.35 -19.41
CA VAL A 263 -24.51 29.36 -20.41
C VAL A 263 -23.55 29.32 -21.62
N GLU A 264 -22.24 29.16 -21.40
CA GLU A 264 -21.25 29.03 -22.48
C GLU A 264 -21.41 27.73 -23.28
N MET A 265 -21.79 26.63 -22.62
CA MET A 265 -22.06 25.34 -23.28
C MET A 265 -23.36 25.33 -24.08
N ALA A 266 -24.34 26.16 -23.71
CA ALA A 266 -25.57 26.32 -24.50
C ALA A 266 -25.29 27.06 -25.83
N ASP A 267 -24.40 28.05 -25.84
CA ASP A 267 -24.04 28.81 -27.06
C ASP A 267 -23.16 28.00 -28.04
N ALA A 268 -22.48 26.95 -27.59
CA ALA A 268 -21.62 26.10 -28.41
C ALA A 268 -22.38 25.08 -29.30
N THR A 269 -23.72 25.02 -29.24
CA THR A 269 -24.55 24.03 -29.96
C THR A 269 -25.16 24.53 -31.28
N LYS A 270 -24.79 25.72 -31.77
CA LYS A 270 -25.23 26.22 -33.09
C LYS A 270 -24.13 26.04 -34.16
N PRO A 271 -24.50 25.76 -35.44
CA PRO A 271 -23.54 25.54 -36.51
C PRO A 271 -22.66 26.79 -36.73
N GLY A 272 -21.38 26.55 -37.00
CA GLY A 272 -20.28 27.51 -36.78
C GLY A 272 -20.40 28.86 -37.52
N PRO A 273 -19.74 29.90 -36.99
CA PRO A 273 -19.88 31.26 -37.50
C PRO A 273 -19.15 31.45 -38.84
N SER A 274 -19.69 32.31 -39.70
CA SER A 274 -19.10 32.63 -41.01
C SER A 274 -17.71 33.24 -40.87
N ILE A 275 -16.86 33.05 -41.88
CA ILE A 275 -15.50 33.60 -41.97
C ILE A 275 -15.45 35.10 -41.64
N GLN A 276 -16.51 35.85 -41.93
CA GLN A 276 -16.63 37.27 -41.59
C GLN A 276 -16.61 37.53 -40.08
N SER A 277 -17.26 36.67 -39.28
CA SER A 277 -17.27 36.76 -37.82
C SER A 277 -15.89 36.48 -37.20
N LEU A 278 -15.12 35.60 -37.82
CA LEU A 278 -13.75 35.29 -37.40
C LEU A 278 -12.79 36.45 -37.75
N ILE A 279 -13.00 37.09 -38.91
CA ILE A 279 -12.27 38.30 -39.30
C ILE A 279 -12.58 39.43 -38.32
N ASP A 280 -13.85 39.66 -37.97
CA ASP A 280 -14.27 40.72 -37.04
C ASP A 280 -13.75 40.48 -35.61
N LYS A 281 -13.67 39.22 -35.17
CA LYS A 281 -13.03 38.84 -33.89
C LYS A 281 -11.51 39.09 -33.92
N GLY A 282 -10.85 38.77 -35.04
CA GLY A 282 -9.42 39.05 -35.23
C GLY A 282 -9.11 40.54 -35.27
N LEU A 283 -9.97 41.33 -35.91
CA LEU A 283 -9.84 42.78 -36.04
C LEU A 283 -10.07 43.48 -34.69
N ASN A 284 -11.09 43.06 -33.93
CA ASN A 284 -11.34 43.57 -32.59
C ASN A 284 -10.24 43.20 -31.58
N ALA A 285 -9.65 42.01 -31.70
CA ALA A 285 -8.50 41.61 -30.88
C ALA A 285 -7.23 42.43 -31.21
N ARG A 286 -7.03 42.82 -32.49
CA ARG A 286 -5.94 43.70 -32.92
C ARG A 286 -6.16 45.16 -32.49
N LEU A 287 -7.39 45.67 -32.59
CA LEU A 287 -7.74 47.01 -32.10
C LEU A 287 -7.55 47.14 -30.58
N LYS A 288 -7.83 46.07 -29.83
CA LYS A 288 -7.60 46.01 -28.38
C LYS A 288 -6.11 46.01 -27.99
N LYS A 289 -5.21 45.61 -28.89
CA LYS A 289 -3.75 45.72 -28.72
C LYS A 289 -3.18 47.09 -29.08
N LEU A 290 -3.95 47.93 -29.79
CA LEU A 290 -3.49 49.22 -30.30
C LEU A 290 -3.88 50.44 -29.45
N ASN A 291 -4.48 50.22 -28.26
CA ASN A 291 -4.71 51.27 -27.24
C ASN A 291 -5.32 52.60 -27.75
N LEU A 292 -6.22 52.55 -28.74
CA LEU A 292 -7.09 53.67 -29.12
C LEU A 292 -8.47 53.43 -28.54
N GLY A 293 -8.79 54.14 -27.44
CA GLY A 293 -10.10 54.08 -26.79
C GLY A 293 -11.02 55.23 -27.21
N SER A 294 -12.33 54.99 -27.16
CA SER A 294 -13.35 56.03 -26.97
C SER A 294 -14.09 55.77 -25.64
N VAL A 295 -13.78 56.56 -24.60
CA VAL A 295 -14.60 57.66 -24.03
C VAL A 295 -15.93 57.15 -23.47
N GLY A 296 -16.08 56.83 -22.17
CA GLY A 296 -16.17 57.72 -20.99
C GLY A 296 -17.43 57.27 -20.20
N LYS A 297 -17.51 57.15 -18.86
CA LYS A 297 -17.03 57.99 -17.76
C LYS A 297 -16.80 57.16 -16.47
N LYS A 298 -15.66 57.46 -15.83
CA LYS A 298 -15.32 57.61 -14.38
C LYS A 298 -15.77 56.51 -13.38
N ALA A 299 -14.86 55.69 -12.82
CA ALA A 299 -13.78 55.95 -11.83
C ALA A 299 -14.31 55.90 -10.36
N SER A 300 -13.68 55.26 -9.36
CA SER A 300 -12.27 54.91 -9.17
C SER A 300 -12.01 53.81 -8.10
N SER A 301 -10.99 52.97 -8.34
CA SER A 301 -9.91 52.54 -7.40
C SER A 301 -10.28 51.65 -6.17
N ARG A 302 -9.55 50.61 -5.74
CA ARG A 302 -8.14 50.17 -5.88
C ARG A 302 -8.01 48.64 -5.72
N ASN A 303 -7.24 48.02 -6.62
CA ASN A 303 -6.13 47.03 -6.48
C ASN A 303 -6.19 45.75 -5.59
N PRO A 304 -5.35 44.74 -5.94
CA PRO A 304 -5.76 43.34 -5.96
C PRO A 304 -5.12 42.44 -4.89
N SER A 305 -5.90 41.40 -4.58
CA SER A 305 -5.55 39.99 -4.37
C SER A 305 -4.37 39.56 -3.48
N PRO A 306 -4.65 38.82 -2.39
CA PRO A 306 -3.70 37.93 -1.74
C PRO A 306 -3.65 36.55 -2.43
N ILE A 307 -2.47 35.93 -2.49
CA ILE A 307 -2.32 34.50 -2.78
C ILE A 307 -2.30 33.78 -1.43
N ILE A 308 -3.41 33.13 -1.09
CA ILE A 308 -3.48 32.15 0.00
C ILE A 308 -3.84 30.80 -0.62
N LEU A 309 -2.92 29.85 -0.45
CA LEU A 309 -3.08 28.44 -0.80
C LEU A 309 -4.23 27.82 0.00
N ASP A 310 -5.14 27.22 -0.75
CA ASP A 310 -6.39 26.64 -0.28
C ASP A 310 -6.14 25.19 0.16
N THR A 311 -5.77 24.99 1.42
CA THR A 311 -5.96 23.72 2.15
C THR A 311 -7.43 23.56 2.52
N ASN A 312 -8.14 22.64 1.86
CA ASN A 312 -9.23 21.79 2.41
C ASN A 312 -10.12 21.29 1.26
N TYR A 313 -9.93 20.01 0.93
CA TYR A 313 -10.82 19.20 0.11
C TYR A 313 -11.16 17.95 0.92
N TYR A 314 -12.35 17.92 1.52
CA TYR A 314 -13.23 16.75 1.74
C TYR A 314 -14.32 17.14 2.74
N SER A 315 -15.40 17.72 2.24
CA SER A 315 -16.73 17.55 2.83
C SER A 315 -17.75 17.81 1.73
N ASN A 316 -18.22 16.75 1.07
CA ASN A 316 -19.53 16.72 0.41
C ASN A 316 -19.87 15.31 -0.15
N TYR A 317 -20.97 14.77 0.38
CA TYR A 317 -21.88 13.71 -0.11
C TYR A 317 -21.58 12.22 0.17
N PRO A 318 -22.64 11.38 0.30
CA PRO A 318 -23.74 11.48 1.26
C PRO A 318 -23.99 10.18 2.04
N ASP A 319 -24.44 10.29 3.28
CA ASP A 319 -24.80 9.17 4.16
C ASP A 319 -25.86 8.25 3.54
N PHE A 320 -25.64 6.94 3.61
CA PHE A 320 -26.61 5.89 3.30
C PHE A 320 -26.93 5.18 4.62
N VAL A 321 -28.18 5.29 5.06
CA VAL A 321 -28.71 4.72 6.30
C VAL A 321 -29.28 3.33 5.99
N TRP A 322 -28.99 2.37 6.87
CA TRP A 322 -29.51 1.00 6.83
C TRP A 322 -30.94 0.95 7.38
N PRO A 323 -31.85 0.10 6.87
CA PRO A 323 -33.23 0.06 7.36
C PRO A 323 -33.33 -0.57 8.76
N GLU A 324 -33.92 0.14 9.72
CA GLU A 324 -34.34 -0.38 11.02
C GLU A 324 -35.68 -1.12 10.91
N PHE A 325 -35.76 -2.27 11.58
CA PHE A 325 -36.97 -3.03 11.83
C PHE A 325 -37.86 -2.33 12.88
N VAL A 326 -39.16 -2.30 12.61
CA VAL A 326 -40.22 -1.78 13.49
C VAL A 326 -40.27 -2.58 14.80
N GLN A 327 -40.08 -1.92 15.95
CA GLN A 327 -40.34 -2.51 17.28
C GLN A 327 -41.77 -2.20 17.74
N GLY A 328 -42.50 -3.25 18.10
CA GLY A 328 -43.66 -3.18 18.99
C GLY A 328 -43.21 -3.00 20.45
N SER A 329 -44.02 -2.25 21.18
CA SER A 329 -43.83 -1.69 22.52
C SER A 329 -43.59 -2.69 23.67
N SER A 330 -42.62 -2.38 24.54
CA SER A 330 -42.79 -1.93 25.94
C SER A 330 -41.75 -2.49 26.94
N THR A 331 -41.15 -1.53 27.66
CA THR A 331 -40.53 -1.56 29.00
C THR A 331 -39.25 -2.39 29.28
N SER A 332 -38.18 -1.60 29.49
CA SER A 332 -37.03 -1.78 30.40
C SER A 332 -36.15 -3.03 30.30
N GLY A 333 -34.97 -2.85 29.71
CA GLY A 333 -33.81 -3.72 29.90
C GLY A 333 -32.61 -3.17 29.13
N GLN A 334 -31.52 -2.85 29.82
CA GLN A 334 -30.21 -2.74 29.16
C GLN A 334 -29.87 -4.10 28.55
N GLU A 335 -29.76 -4.21 27.23
CA GLU A 335 -29.19 -5.38 26.58
C GLU A 335 -27.85 -5.05 25.95
N SER A 336 -26.80 -5.50 26.64
CA SER A 336 -25.49 -5.80 26.10
C SER A 336 -25.59 -6.82 24.96
N TRP A 337 -24.89 -6.58 23.86
CA TRP A 337 -24.70 -7.54 22.77
C TRP A 337 -24.11 -8.86 23.32
N PRO A 338 -24.83 -10.02 23.25
CA PRO A 338 -24.27 -11.29 23.62
C PRO A 338 -23.38 -11.80 22.48
N PHE A 339 -22.10 -11.96 22.77
CA PHE A 339 -21.17 -12.69 21.93
C PHE A 339 -21.23 -14.15 22.38
N GLU A 340 -22.09 -14.98 21.78
CA GLU A 340 -22.11 -16.42 22.07
C GLU A 340 -21.00 -17.13 21.28
N ILE A 341 -19.97 -17.55 22.02
CA ILE A 341 -18.75 -18.21 21.53
C ILE A 341 -19.03 -19.65 21.03
N GLN A 342 -20.21 -20.21 21.28
CA GLN A 342 -20.49 -21.63 21.03
C GLN A 342 -20.70 -21.99 19.56
N THR A 343 -21.21 -21.07 18.72
CA THR A 343 -21.50 -21.34 17.30
C THR A 343 -20.27 -21.37 16.39
N LEU A 344 -19.11 -20.92 16.88
CA LEU A 344 -17.84 -20.95 16.15
C LEU A 344 -17.09 -22.29 16.27
N VAL A 345 -17.44 -23.14 17.24
CA VAL A 345 -16.84 -24.47 17.41
C VAL A 345 -17.52 -25.51 16.52
N ASP A 346 -18.82 -25.37 16.29
CA ASP A 346 -19.61 -26.34 15.53
C ASP A 346 -19.45 -26.19 14.00
N ALA A 347 -19.16 -24.97 13.51
CA ALA A 347 -18.94 -24.72 12.08
C ALA A 347 -17.63 -25.31 11.51
N PHE A 348 -16.74 -25.83 12.36
CA PHE A 348 -15.49 -26.52 11.96
C PHE A 348 -15.54 -28.04 12.14
N ALA A 349 -16.64 -28.60 12.67
CA ALA A 349 -16.77 -30.04 12.91
C ALA A 349 -17.48 -30.80 11.77
N GLU A 350 -18.22 -30.11 10.90
CA GLU A 350 -18.93 -30.73 9.78
C GLU A 350 -18.24 -30.44 8.45
N GLU A 351 -17.20 -31.20 8.10
CA GLU A 351 -16.77 -31.49 6.71
C GLU A 351 -15.53 -32.41 6.65
N ALA A 352 -15.53 -33.50 7.43
CA ALA A 352 -14.56 -34.59 7.28
C ALA A 352 -15.28 -35.85 6.76
N PRO A 353 -14.85 -36.49 5.66
CA PRO A 353 -15.44 -37.74 5.21
C PRO A 353 -15.04 -38.88 6.16
N ASN A 354 -16.06 -39.52 6.74
CA ASN A 354 -15.97 -40.73 7.56
C ASN A 354 -15.41 -41.91 6.73
N GLN A 355 -14.15 -42.28 6.92
CA GLN A 355 -13.69 -43.67 6.76
C GLN A 355 -12.54 -43.99 7.74
N GLY A 356 -12.79 -44.97 8.62
CA GLY A 356 -11.77 -45.72 9.37
C GLY A 356 -11.60 -45.31 10.84
N PHE A 357 -11.54 -46.31 11.73
CA PHE A 357 -11.29 -46.28 13.18
C PHE A 357 -12.49 -46.43 14.13
N GLN A 358 -13.23 -47.54 13.96
CA GLN A 358 -13.85 -48.25 15.08
C GLN A 358 -12.88 -49.30 15.62
N GLN A 359 -12.09 -48.96 16.63
CA GLN A 359 -11.53 -49.88 17.65
C GLN A 359 -10.70 -49.03 18.62
N GLY A 360 -11.26 -48.77 19.80
CA GLY A 360 -10.64 -47.91 20.82
C GLY A 360 -11.63 -47.40 21.86
N ARG A 361 -12.93 -47.40 21.55
CA ARG A 361 -13.99 -46.90 22.45
C ARG A 361 -14.52 -47.89 23.49
N GLN A 362 -13.89 -49.04 23.71
CA GLN A 362 -14.36 -50.02 24.70
C GLN A 362 -13.45 -50.21 25.91
N GLN A 363 -12.40 -49.40 26.05
CA GLN A 363 -11.47 -49.52 27.19
C GLN A 363 -11.50 -48.33 28.17
N GLU A 364 -12.05 -47.17 27.77
CA GLU A 364 -12.17 -45.98 28.66
C GLU A 364 -13.51 -45.87 29.40
N GLU A 365 -14.54 -46.63 29.01
CA GLU A 365 -15.83 -46.64 29.72
C GLU A 365 -15.86 -47.55 30.96
N ARG A 366 -14.88 -48.46 31.12
CA ARG A 366 -14.80 -49.34 32.30
C ARG A 366 -14.09 -48.74 33.52
N GLU A 367 -13.44 -47.59 33.38
CA GLU A 367 -12.70 -46.95 34.49
C GLU A 367 -13.43 -45.72 35.08
N ARG A 368 -14.54 -45.28 34.49
CA ARG A 368 -15.34 -44.14 35.00
C ARG A 368 -16.55 -44.52 35.85
N GLU A 369 -16.89 -45.81 35.95
CA GLU A 369 -18.02 -46.30 36.77
C GLU A 369 -17.63 -46.77 38.18
N SER A 370 -16.35 -46.89 38.53
CA SER A 370 -15.93 -47.39 39.86
C SER A 370 -15.73 -46.32 40.94
N SER A 371 -15.89 -45.04 40.63
CA SER A 371 -15.62 -43.93 41.57
C SER A 371 -16.87 -43.11 41.99
N ARG A 372 -18.08 -43.59 41.67
CA ARG A 372 -19.35 -42.93 42.00
C ARG A 372 -20.27 -43.67 42.97
N GLN A 373 -19.77 -44.70 43.64
CA GLN A 373 -20.44 -45.32 44.78
C GLN A 373 -19.55 -45.27 46.01
N GLU A 374 -19.50 -44.11 46.67
CA GLU A 374 -19.37 -44.06 48.13
C GLU A 374 -19.60 -42.62 48.62
N ARG A 375 -20.32 -42.51 49.74
CA ARG A 375 -20.68 -41.29 50.50
C ARG A 375 -21.99 -40.61 50.11
N SER A 376 -23.09 -41.33 50.37
CA SER A 376 -24.24 -40.73 51.04
C SER A 376 -24.17 -41.04 52.55
N LYS A 377 -24.26 -40.01 53.40
CA LYS A 377 -24.88 -39.97 54.74
C LYS A 377 -24.29 -38.83 55.59
N GLY A 378 -25.17 -37.93 56.04
CA GLY A 378 -24.88 -36.99 57.13
C GLY A 378 -25.61 -35.65 57.03
N LYS A 379 -26.89 -35.60 57.46
CA LYS A 379 -27.62 -34.35 57.73
C LYS A 379 -27.19 -33.79 59.10
N GLY A 380 -27.01 -32.46 59.21
CA GLY A 380 -26.92 -31.73 60.48
C GLY A 380 -26.95 -30.21 60.27
N LYS A 381 -27.90 -29.53 60.91
CA LYS A 381 -28.26 -28.10 60.78
C LYS A 381 -27.22 -27.14 61.40
N GLY A 382 -27.10 -25.91 60.88
CA GLY A 382 -26.64 -24.77 61.69
C GLY A 382 -26.09 -23.53 60.97
N LYS A 383 -26.94 -22.51 60.85
CA LYS A 383 -26.69 -21.04 60.94
C LYS A 383 -25.76 -20.33 59.93
N SER A 384 -26.31 -19.23 59.39
CA SER A 384 -25.64 -18.17 58.62
C SER A 384 -24.55 -17.46 59.40
N LEU A 385 -23.50 -16.99 58.71
CA LEU A 385 -22.95 -15.63 58.87
C LEU A 385 -21.89 -15.31 57.80
N ASP A 386 -21.95 -14.05 57.39
CA ASP A 386 -21.26 -13.33 56.32
C ASP A 386 -19.79 -13.68 56.01
N ALA A 387 -19.53 -13.86 54.71
CA ALA A 387 -18.21 -13.80 54.11
C ALA A 387 -17.86 -12.36 53.74
N ARG A 388 -16.81 -11.81 54.38
CA ARG A 388 -15.96 -10.78 53.79
C ARG A 388 -14.52 -11.25 53.88
N SER A 389 -14.02 -11.82 52.79
CA SER A 389 -12.59 -12.02 52.56
C SER A 389 -12.17 -11.26 51.30
N ASN A 390 -11.44 -10.17 51.54
CA ASN A 390 -10.54 -9.44 50.66
C ASN A 390 -10.44 -9.93 49.21
N VAL A 391 -11.10 -9.23 48.30
CA VAL A 391 -10.77 -9.26 46.88
C VAL A 391 -9.53 -8.39 46.69
N VAL A 392 -8.40 -9.03 46.36
CA VAL A 392 -7.19 -8.34 45.90
C VAL A 392 -7.52 -7.59 44.61
N PRO A 393 -7.08 -6.33 44.41
CA PRO A 393 -7.43 -5.55 43.22
C PRO A 393 -6.89 -6.21 41.95
N PHE A 394 -7.67 -6.14 40.87
CA PHE A 394 -7.32 -6.56 39.52
C PHE A 394 -5.99 -5.92 39.05
N THR A 395 -4.87 -6.62 39.22
CA THR A 395 -3.63 -6.35 38.47
C THR A 395 -3.68 -7.13 37.17
N SER A 396 -3.85 -6.42 36.05
CA SER A 396 -3.73 -7.02 34.72
C SER A 396 -2.32 -7.62 34.54
N VAL A 397 -2.22 -8.95 34.54
CA VAL A 397 -0.99 -9.64 34.17
C VAL A 397 -0.67 -9.24 32.74
N ARG A 398 0.56 -8.77 32.50
CA ARG A 398 1.03 -8.42 31.16
C ARG A 398 2.01 -9.50 30.70
N PRO A 399 1.60 -10.43 29.82
CA PRO A 399 2.43 -11.56 29.42
C PRO A 399 3.80 -11.18 28.81
N ALA A 400 3.95 -9.96 28.29
CA ALA A 400 5.21 -9.44 27.75
C ALA A 400 6.20 -8.94 28.82
N PHE A 401 5.78 -8.84 30.08
CA PHE A 401 6.58 -8.33 31.20
C PHE A 401 6.57 -9.36 32.33
N PRO A 402 7.61 -10.21 32.45
CA PRO A 402 7.68 -11.26 33.46
C PRO A 402 7.44 -10.74 34.88
N ASN A 403 7.93 -9.52 35.17
CA ASN A 403 7.80 -8.85 36.47
C ASN A 403 6.35 -8.45 36.83
N SER A 404 5.40 -8.61 35.90
CA SER A 404 3.96 -8.38 36.15
C SER A 404 3.22 -9.67 36.55
N ILE A 405 3.91 -10.82 36.53
CA ILE A 405 3.37 -12.10 36.97
C ILE A 405 3.70 -12.23 38.46
N PRO A 406 2.70 -12.48 39.34
CA PRO A 406 2.95 -12.66 40.77
C PRO A 406 3.83 -13.87 41.03
N ASP A 407 4.80 -13.73 41.94
CA ASP A 407 5.69 -14.82 42.36
C ASP A 407 4.93 -16.02 42.95
N ASP A 408 3.73 -15.78 43.48
CA ASP A 408 2.82 -16.80 44.00
C ASP A 408 2.51 -17.90 42.98
N ILE A 409 2.61 -17.61 41.67
CA ILE A 409 2.43 -18.61 40.61
C ILE A 409 3.44 -19.76 40.69
N LEU A 410 4.63 -19.51 41.25
CA LEU A 410 5.69 -20.52 41.42
C LEU A 410 5.36 -21.51 42.53
N THR A 411 4.42 -21.17 43.41
CA THR A 411 3.96 -22.01 44.51
C THR A 411 2.65 -22.74 44.22
N MET A 412 1.99 -22.39 43.10
CA MET A 412 0.76 -23.02 42.64
C MET A 412 1.03 -24.39 42.02
N THR A 413 0.01 -25.25 42.03
CA THR A 413 0.06 -26.47 41.22
C THR A 413 0.11 -26.09 39.74
N LYS A 414 0.70 -26.94 38.89
CA LYS A 414 0.82 -26.68 37.44
C LYS A 414 -0.53 -26.35 36.80
N THR A 415 -1.61 -26.99 37.24
CA THR A 415 -2.97 -26.80 36.71
C THR A 415 -3.53 -25.44 37.12
N ASP A 416 -3.30 -25.01 38.36
CA ASP A 416 -3.78 -23.74 38.89
C ASP A 416 -2.99 -22.57 38.31
N ALA A 417 -1.67 -22.73 38.14
CA ALA A 417 -0.81 -21.76 37.48
C ALA A 417 -1.24 -21.50 36.03
N VAL A 418 -1.56 -22.57 35.28
CA VAL A 418 -2.06 -22.44 33.90
C VAL A 418 -3.42 -21.73 33.87
N SER A 419 -4.32 -22.09 34.78
CA SER A 419 -5.65 -21.47 34.89
C SER A 419 -5.56 -19.99 35.25
N PHE A 420 -4.68 -19.65 36.18
CA PHE A 420 -4.38 -18.29 36.59
C PHE A 420 -3.87 -17.45 35.41
N VAL A 421 -2.90 -17.97 34.63
CA VAL A 421 -2.38 -17.29 33.44
C VAL A 421 -3.48 -17.09 32.40
N HIS A 422 -4.29 -18.11 32.12
CA HIS A 422 -5.37 -17.99 31.13
C HIS A 422 -6.42 -16.95 31.55
N LEU A 423 -6.84 -16.94 32.81
CA LEU A 423 -7.85 -16.01 33.32
C LEU A 423 -7.38 -14.54 33.34
N HIS A 424 -6.07 -14.32 33.51
CA HIS A 424 -5.49 -12.97 33.63
C HIS A 424 -4.78 -12.50 32.36
N THR A 425 -4.70 -13.34 31.33
CA THR A 425 -4.18 -12.96 30.02
C THR A 425 -5.25 -12.17 29.26
N PRO A 426 -4.94 -10.98 28.71
CA PRO A 426 -5.90 -10.21 27.92
C PRO A 426 -6.54 -11.06 26.81
N ILE A 427 -7.85 -10.94 26.61
CA ILE A 427 -8.58 -11.68 25.57
C ILE A 427 -7.91 -11.49 24.19
N SER A 428 -7.45 -10.28 23.88
CA SER A 428 -6.70 -9.99 22.66
C SER A 428 -5.42 -10.84 22.47
N PHE A 429 -4.79 -11.27 23.56
CA PHE A 429 -3.59 -12.11 23.56
C PHE A 429 -3.94 -13.61 23.47
N LEU A 430 -5.04 -14.04 24.10
CA LEU A 430 -5.59 -15.40 23.92
C LEU A 430 -6.12 -15.60 22.48
N LEU A 431 -6.80 -14.59 21.94
CA LEU A 431 -7.22 -14.52 20.53
C LEU A 431 -6.00 -14.44 19.60
N ALA A 432 -4.86 -13.91 20.07
CA ALA A 432 -3.59 -13.98 19.34
C ALA A 432 -2.92 -15.36 19.35
N GLY A 433 -3.29 -16.23 20.29
CA GLY A 433 -2.89 -17.64 20.27
C GLY A 433 -3.63 -18.48 19.23
N GLN A 434 -4.67 -17.95 18.57
CA GLN A 434 -5.48 -18.66 17.56
C GLN A 434 -4.75 -18.84 16.22
N TYR A 435 -3.52 -18.32 16.06
CA TYR A 435 -2.73 -18.32 14.80
C TYR A 435 -2.08 -19.65 14.43
N ARG A 436 -2.61 -20.76 14.91
CA ARG A 436 -1.92 -22.05 14.86
C ARG A 436 -2.54 -22.96 13.80
N SER A 437 -2.68 -22.46 12.58
CA SER A 437 -2.98 -23.31 11.43
C SER A 437 -1.86 -24.32 11.26
N SER A 438 -2.22 -25.59 11.01
CA SER A 438 -1.24 -26.63 10.68
C SER A 438 -0.44 -26.23 9.45
N VAL A 439 0.89 -26.26 9.56
CA VAL A 439 1.78 -26.12 8.42
C VAL A 439 1.68 -27.37 7.57
N HIS A 440 1.70 -27.23 6.24
CA HIS A 440 1.68 -28.39 5.36
C HIS A 440 2.94 -29.23 5.59
N CYS A 441 2.78 -30.54 5.71
CA CYS A 441 3.89 -31.47 5.89
C CYS A 441 3.87 -32.50 4.77
N SER A 442 5.03 -32.77 4.18
CA SER A 442 5.17 -33.91 3.26
C SER A 442 4.98 -35.24 4.00
N PRO A 443 4.73 -36.35 3.28
CA PRO A 443 4.63 -37.68 3.89
C PRO A 443 5.85 -37.99 4.78
N GLY A 444 5.61 -38.49 6.00
CA GLY A 444 6.67 -38.85 6.96
C GLY A 444 7.29 -37.69 7.74
N VAL A 445 6.90 -36.44 7.48
CA VAL A 445 7.41 -35.27 8.21
C VAL A 445 6.55 -34.98 9.43
N VAL A 446 7.20 -34.83 10.60
CA VAL A 446 6.55 -34.43 11.85
C VAL A 446 7.17 -33.13 12.35
N VAL A 447 6.35 -32.10 12.52
CA VAL A 447 6.79 -30.79 13.02
C VAL A 447 6.23 -30.56 14.41
N PRO A 448 7.08 -30.31 15.42
CA PRO A 448 6.63 -29.93 16.76
C PRO A 448 5.69 -28.72 16.72
N VAL A 449 4.65 -28.73 17.56
CA VAL A 449 3.58 -27.72 17.55
C VAL A 449 4.13 -26.29 17.68
N ASP A 450 5.13 -26.08 18.52
CA ASP A 450 5.79 -24.80 18.70
C ASP A 450 6.53 -24.30 17.46
N ILE A 451 7.23 -25.18 16.72
CA ILE A 451 7.85 -24.83 15.44
C ILE A 451 6.78 -24.58 14.37
N ALA A 452 5.72 -25.40 14.33
CA ALA A 452 4.62 -25.21 13.40
C ALA A 452 3.95 -23.83 13.58
N ASN A 453 3.80 -23.37 14.82
CA ASN A 453 3.26 -22.04 15.13
C ASN A 453 4.18 -20.91 14.69
N ASP A 454 5.49 -21.07 14.83
CA ASP A 454 6.46 -20.08 14.38
C ASP A 454 6.44 -19.96 12.83
N LEU A 455 6.25 -21.08 12.14
CA LEU A 455 6.15 -21.14 10.69
C LEU A 455 4.79 -20.65 10.16
N SER A 456 3.68 -20.88 10.87
CA SER A 456 2.31 -20.48 10.44
C SER A 456 2.13 -18.96 10.26
N LEU A 457 3.08 -18.15 10.74
CA LEU A 457 3.17 -16.71 10.45
C LEU A 457 3.36 -16.41 8.96
N GLY A 458 3.78 -17.41 8.17
CA GLY A 458 3.93 -17.34 6.72
C GLY A 458 5.27 -16.77 6.28
N LEU A 459 5.68 -17.10 5.05
CA LEU A 459 7.00 -16.73 4.53
C LEU A 459 7.21 -15.21 4.38
N ASN A 460 6.11 -14.45 4.34
CA ASN A 460 6.14 -13.00 4.31
C ASN A 460 6.31 -12.34 5.70
N TYR A 461 6.49 -13.11 6.78
CA TYR A 461 6.80 -12.53 8.09
C TYR A 461 8.14 -11.78 8.07
N MET A 462 8.13 -10.48 8.39
CA MET A 462 9.34 -9.67 8.47
C MET A 462 9.76 -9.53 9.92
N PHE A 463 11.04 -9.77 10.16
CA PHE A 463 11.59 -9.70 11.49
C PHE A 463 11.96 -8.27 11.90
N PHE A 464 12.10 -8.07 13.21
CA PHE A 464 12.62 -6.84 13.78
C PHE A 464 14.03 -6.58 13.28
N THR A 465 14.30 -5.30 13.01
CA THR A 465 15.60 -4.74 12.70
C THR A 465 15.74 -3.47 13.52
N LEU A 466 16.90 -3.26 14.14
CA LEU A 466 17.15 -2.06 14.93
C LEU A 466 17.10 -0.82 14.02
N PRO A 467 16.44 0.28 14.45
CA PRO A 467 16.41 1.51 13.68
C PRO A 467 17.82 2.08 13.48
N SER A 468 18.16 2.49 12.26
CA SER A 468 19.48 3.08 11.97
C SER A 468 19.36 4.47 11.35
N GLN A 469 19.74 5.51 12.09
CA GLN A 469 19.75 6.90 11.59
C GLN A 469 20.69 7.07 10.38
N SER A 470 21.79 6.30 10.35
CA SER A 470 22.76 6.34 9.25
C SER A 470 22.13 6.04 7.89
N LEU A 471 21.00 5.30 7.88
CA LEU A 471 20.28 4.91 6.68
C LEU A 471 19.76 6.11 5.88
N ILE A 472 19.33 7.18 6.56
CA ILE A 472 18.83 8.40 5.89
C ILE A 472 20.00 9.08 5.14
N MET A 473 21.16 9.21 5.79
CA MET A 473 22.34 9.79 5.18
C MET A 473 22.88 8.94 4.03
N GLN A 474 22.87 7.61 4.17
CA GLN A 474 23.25 6.70 3.08
C GLN A 474 22.33 6.84 1.86
N ALA A 475 21.01 6.87 2.08
CA ALA A 475 20.03 7.08 1.03
C ALA A 475 20.18 8.45 0.35
N TRP A 476 20.47 9.50 1.13
CA TRP A 476 20.79 10.82 0.61
C TRP A 476 22.06 10.83 -0.23
N ASN A 477 23.15 10.20 0.23
CA ASN A 477 24.41 10.14 -0.52
C ASN A 477 24.26 9.38 -1.85
N ASP A 478 23.54 8.26 -1.87
CA ASP A 478 23.20 7.54 -3.10
C ASP A 478 22.34 8.41 -4.04
N PHE A 479 21.33 9.08 -3.48
CA PHE A 479 20.47 9.97 -4.24
C PHE A 479 21.25 11.14 -4.84
N GLN A 480 22.10 11.80 -4.05
CA GLN A 480 22.95 12.91 -4.48
C GLN A 480 23.90 12.48 -5.60
N ARG A 481 24.45 11.27 -5.52
CA ARG A 481 25.25 10.70 -6.62
C ARG A 481 24.42 10.53 -7.89
N ARG A 482 23.20 9.98 -7.79
CA ARG A 482 22.34 9.74 -8.95
C ARG A 482 21.79 11.03 -9.57
N ILE A 483 21.45 12.03 -8.76
CA ILE A 483 20.92 13.31 -9.28
C ILE A 483 22.01 14.10 -10.02
N ARG A 484 23.28 14.04 -9.58
CA ARG A 484 24.41 14.64 -10.32
C ARG A 484 24.57 14.04 -11.70
N TRP A 485 24.57 12.72 -11.81
CA TRP A 485 24.60 12.03 -13.11
C TRP A 485 23.39 12.39 -13.97
N ARG A 486 22.20 12.45 -13.37
CA ARG A 486 20.99 12.82 -14.10
C ARG A 486 21.08 14.25 -14.65
N ILE A 487 21.53 15.21 -13.84
CA ILE A 487 21.72 16.60 -14.28
C ILE A 487 22.76 16.68 -15.40
N TYR A 488 23.90 15.99 -15.23
CA TYR A 488 24.95 15.94 -16.24
C TYR A 488 24.45 15.45 -17.59
N PHE A 489 23.79 14.29 -17.63
CA PHE A 489 23.27 13.74 -18.89
C PHE A 489 22.12 14.57 -19.46
N LEU A 490 21.27 15.19 -18.64
CA LEU A 490 20.22 16.08 -19.14
C LEU A 490 20.78 17.34 -19.82
N PHE A 491 21.92 17.87 -19.36
CA PHE A 491 22.56 19.03 -19.99
C PHE A 491 23.42 18.67 -21.20
N LYS A 492 24.14 17.55 -21.15
CA LYS A 492 25.02 17.09 -22.25
C LYS A 492 24.23 16.45 -23.40
N GLU A 493 23.35 15.52 -23.06
CA GLU A 493 22.61 14.68 -24.00
C GLU A 493 21.16 15.16 -24.23
N GLY A 494 20.76 16.29 -23.60
CA GLY A 494 19.42 16.87 -23.68
C GLY A 494 18.31 16.00 -23.07
N MET A 495 17.06 16.43 -23.22
CA MET A 495 15.90 15.61 -22.83
C MET A 495 15.62 14.43 -23.77
N ASN A 496 16.39 14.29 -24.87
CA ASN A 496 16.00 13.51 -26.05
C ASN A 496 16.89 12.29 -26.35
N LYS A 497 17.84 11.90 -25.49
CA LYS A 497 18.50 10.60 -25.71
C LYS A 497 17.48 9.49 -25.44
N PRO A 498 17.21 8.61 -26.42
CA PRO A 498 16.26 7.52 -26.21
C PRO A 498 16.82 6.59 -25.13
N PHE A 499 16.13 6.52 -23.98
CA PHE A 499 16.49 5.64 -22.86
C PHE A 499 15.35 4.67 -22.60
N ASP A 500 15.68 3.38 -22.65
CA ASP A 500 14.77 2.33 -22.25
C ASP A 500 15.15 1.76 -20.88
N PRO A 501 14.31 1.91 -19.84
CA PRO A 501 14.61 1.36 -18.53
C PRO A 501 14.76 -0.17 -18.55
N ASP A 502 14.12 -0.88 -19.48
CA ASP A 502 14.21 -2.34 -19.55
C ASP A 502 15.58 -2.82 -20.02
N TYR A 503 16.28 -2.01 -20.82
CA TYR A 503 17.63 -2.29 -21.33
C TYR A 503 18.73 -1.71 -20.44
N GLY A 504 18.38 -1.01 -19.35
CA GLY A 504 19.34 -0.44 -18.43
C GLY A 504 20.27 -1.50 -17.78
N VAL A 505 21.57 -1.41 -18.06
CA VAL A 505 22.61 -2.25 -17.43
C VAL A 505 23.44 -1.40 -16.47
N SER A 506 23.59 -1.86 -15.23
CA SER A 506 24.42 -1.15 -14.26
C SER A 506 25.90 -1.26 -14.64
N SER A 507 26.62 -0.13 -14.69
CA SER A 507 28.07 -0.13 -14.82
C SER A 507 28.72 -0.73 -13.56
N LYS A 508 29.65 -1.68 -13.73
CA LYS A 508 30.44 -2.26 -12.63
C LYS A 508 31.43 -1.26 -12.04
N LYS A 509 31.86 -0.25 -12.82
CA LYS A 509 32.77 0.82 -12.36
C LYS A 509 31.97 1.91 -11.66
N LYS A 510 32.26 2.14 -10.38
CA LYS A 510 31.74 3.30 -9.64
C LYS A 510 32.55 4.54 -9.99
N GLU A 511 32.28 5.14 -11.15
CA GLU A 511 32.88 6.44 -11.52
C GLU A 511 32.55 7.52 -10.49
N LYS A 512 33.44 8.50 -10.27
CA LYS A 512 33.10 9.64 -9.41
C LYS A 512 31.96 10.44 -10.08
N PRO A 513 30.93 10.87 -9.33
CA PRO A 513 29.88 11.67 -9.94
C PRO A 513 30.45 13.01 -10.43
N PRO A 514 29.90 13.58 -11.51
CA PRO A 514 30.35 14.86 -12.03
C PRO A 514 30.15 15.97 -11.00
N VAL A 515 31.09 16.90 -10.95
CA VAL A 515 31.03 18.13 -10.16
C VAL A 515 30.12 19.11 -10.90
N LEU A 516 29.02 19.49 -10.26
CA LEU A 516 28.11 20.48 -10.83
C LEU A 516 28.58 21.91 -10.53
N PRO A 517 28.12 22.92 -11.27
CA PRO A 517 28.33 24.32 -10.95
C PRO A 517 27.98 24.65 -9.50
N GLN A 518 28.71 25.59 -8.91
CA GLN A 518 28.67 25.89 -7.48
C GLN A 518 27.24 26.13 -6.95
N TYR A 519 26.41 26.88 -7.68
CA TYR A 519 25.02 27.15 -7.30
C TYR A 519 24.13 25.90 -7.32
N MET A 520 24.40 24.92 -8.18
CA MET A 520 23.66 23.65 -8.17
C MET A 520 24.07 22.80 -6.97
N GLU A 521 25.37 22.74 -6.66
CA GLU A 521 25.92 22.04 -5.49
C GLU A 521 25.43 22.65 -4.17
N LEU A 522 25.23 23.97 -4.12
CA LEU A 522 24.64 24.63 -2.97
C LEU A 522 23.20 24.19 -2.72
N GLY A 523 22.38 23.98 -3.76
CA GLY A 523 21.03 23.42 -3.58
C GLY A 523 21.05 21.99 -3.01
N LEU A 524 21.99 21.15 -3.46
CA LEU A 524 22.21 19.83 -2.85
C LEU A 524 22.70 19.96 -1.40
N SER A 525 23.52 20.97 -1.10
CA SER A 525 23.97 21.26 0.26
C SER A 525 22.84 21.70 1.18
N MET A 526 21.86 22.46 0.68
CA MET A 526 20.61 22.76 1.41
C MET A 526 19.82 21.49 1.73
N GLY A 527 19.73 20.56 0.78
CA GLY A 527 19.14 19.24 1.00
C GLY A 527 19.89 18.42 2.06
N ARG A 528 21.23 18.41 2.02
CA ARG A 528 22.07 17.76 3.04
C ARG A 528 21.83 18.36 4.43
N ARG A 529 21.70 19.69 4.53
CA ARG A 529 21.41 20.37 5.79
C ARG A 529 20.05 19.98 6.35
N TYR A 530 19.02 19.87 5.49
CA TYR A 530 17.72 19.33 5.88
C TYR A 530 17.84 17.89 6.40
N VAL A 531 18.59 17.02 5.71
CA VAL A 531 18.84 15.64 6.14
C VAL A 531 19.52 15.59 7.51
N GLN A 532 20.56 16.39 7.72
CA GLN A 532 21.28 16.45 9.01
C GLN A 532 20.39 16.95 10.15
N ARG A 533 19.59 18.00 9.91
CA ARG A 533 18.62 18.51 10.89
C ARG A 533 17.57 17.44 11.22
N THR A 534 17.09 16.71 10.21
CA THR A 534 16.12 15.64 10.40
C THR A 534 16.72 14.53 11.26
N ILE A 535 17.94 14.08 10.95
CA ILE A 535 18.64 13.07 11.75
C ILE A 535 18.82 13.52 13.20
N ALA A 536 19.24 14.78 13.42
CA ALA A 536 19.40 15.34 14.77
C ALA A 536 18.08 15.50 15.54
N SER A 537 16.93 15.54 14.85
CA SER A 537 15.61 15.63 15.48
C SER A 537 15.03 14.27 15.91
N ILE A 538 15.67 13.15 15.55
CA ILE A 538 15.19 11.82 15.93
C ILE A 538 15.56 11.55 17.39
N PRO A 539 14.57 11.25 18.28
CA PRO A 539 14.84 10.97 19.69
C PRO A 539 15.71 9.72 19.89
N GLU A 540 16.65 9.74 20.85
CA GLU A 540 17.51 8.60 21.16
C GLU A 540 16.71 7.40 21.68
N GLU A 541 15.61 7.65 22.39
CA GLU A 541 14.72 6.60 22.90
C GLU A 541 14.12 5.78 21.75
N ALA A 542 13.82 6.43 20.61
CA ALA A 542 13.29 5.76 19.43
C ALA A 542 14.30 4.83 18.74
N LEU A 543 15.61 5.01 19.01
CA LEU A 543 16.68 4.15 18.48
C LEU A 543 17.00 2.99 19.42
N THR A 544 16.76 3.17 20.71
CA THR A 544 17.11 2.22 21.77
C THR A 544 15.93 1.35 22.22
N GLU A 545 14.70 1.66 21.81
CA GLU A 545 13.52 0.82 22.03
C GLU A 545 13.71 -0.58 21.39
N MET A 546 14.12 -1.55 22.21
CA MET A 546 14.08 -2.97 21.85
C MET A 546 12.64 -3.48 21.81
N ARG A 547 11.98 -3.38 20.67
CA ARG A 547 10.71 -4.05 20.43
C ARG A 547 10.95 -5.51 20.04
N LYS A 548 11.35 -6.35 21.00
CA LYS A 548 11.20 -7.80 20.85
C LYS A 548 9.74 -8.16 21.18
N HIS A 549 8.92 -8.41 20.17
CA HIS A 549 7.58 -8.96 20.42
C HIS A 549 7.75 -10.35 21.07
N ALA A 550 7.03 -10.60 22.18
CA ALA A 550 7.09 -11.88 22.92
C ALA A 550 6.77 -13.12 22.05
N PHE A 551 6.22 -12.92 20.84
CA PHE A 551 5.84 -13.94 19.88
C PHE A 551 6.62 -13.91 18.56
N SER A 552 7.81 -13.30 18.54
CA SER A 552 8.65 -13.39 17.34
C SER A 552 9.19 -14.82 17.15
N PRO A 553 9.15 -15.37 15.92
CA PRO A 553 9.68 -16.69 15.63
C PRO A 553 11.14 -16.84 16.05
N LYS A 554 11.46 -17.96 16.70
CA LYS A 554 12.82 -18.22 17.17
C LYS A 554 13.67 -18.80 16.05
N ARG A 555 14.32 -17.92 15.29
CA ARG A 555 15.14 -18.28 14.11
C ARG A 555 16.10 -19.43 14.35
N ASP A 556 16.87 -19.39 15.44
CA ASP A 556 17.89 -20.40 15.74
C ASP A 556 17.27 -21.75 16.08
N LYS A 557 16.12 -21.73 16.74
CA LYS A 557 15.36 -22.94 17.07
C LYS A 557 14.83 -23.61 15.80
N ILE A 558 14.23 -22.84 14.89
CA ILE A 558 13.74 -23.34 13.61
C ILE A 558 14.92 -23.87 12.78
N ARG A 559 16.00 -23.10 12.66
CA ARG A 559 17.21 -23.50 11.93
C ARG A 559 17.76 -24.83 12.46
N LYS A 560 17.96 -24.94 13.77
CA LYS A 560 18.47 -26.14 14.41
C LYS A 560 17.56 -27.33 14.14
N PHE A 561 16.25 -27.17 14.34
CA PHE A 561 15.27 -28.22 14.06
C PHE A 561 15.33 -28.73 12.60
N LEU A 562 15.38 -27.82 11.63
CA LEU A 562 15.46 -28.19 10.21
C LEU A 562 16.75 -28.95 9.89
N ILE A 563 17.89 -28.51 10.43
CA ILE A 563 19.19 -29.15 10.23
C ILE A 563 19.22 -30.54 10.88
N ASP A 564 18.78 -30.66 12.13
CA ASP A 564 18.84 -31.90 12.91
C ASP A 564 17.92 -33.00 12.32
N ASN A 565 16.87 -32.61 11.59
CA ASN A 565 15.88 -33.54 11.00
C ASN A 565 15.97 -33.67 9.48
N ASN A 566 16.96 -33.05 8.82
CA ASN A 566 17.08 -33.04 7.35
C ASN A 566 15.83 -32.50 6.62
N TYR A 567 15.21 -31.46 7.19
CA TYR A 567 13.98 -30.85 6.67
C TYR A 567 14.25 -29.52 5.97
N VAL A 568 13.47 -29.25 4.93
CA VAL A 568 13.50 -28.00 4.16
C VAL A 568 12.12 -27.37 4.12
N ILE A 569 12.10 -26.04 4.06
CA ILE A 569 10.86 -25.28 3.86
C ILE A 569 10.72 -24.95 2.37
N THR A 570 9.55 -25.22 1.81
CA THR A 570 9.23 -24.93 0.41
C THR A 570 7.91 -24.18 0.29
N MET A 571 7.75 -23.45 -0.81
CA MET A 571 6.44 -22.96 -1.24
C MET A 571 5.64 -24.11 -1.86
N THR A 572 4.32 -24.02 -1.78
CA THR A 572 3.42 -24.99 -2.40
C THR A 572 2.81 -24.45 -3.69
N ASP A 573 2.47 -25.35 -4.61
CA ASP A 573 1.76 -24.97 -5.83
C ASP A 573 0.37 -24.39 -5.51
N LYS A 574 -0.12 -23.48 -6.37
CA LYS A 574 -1.42 -22.78 -6.21
C LYS A 574 -1.54 -21.98 -4.89
N ASN A 575 -0.42 -21.59 -4.27
CA ASN A 575 -0.37 -20.70 -3.11
C ASN A 575 -1.17 -21.20 -1.88
N LEU A 576 -1.04 -22.50 -1.55
CA LEU A 576 -1.76 -23.12 -0.42
C LEU A 576 -1.12 -22.80 0.94
N GLY A 577 0.06 -22.20 0.94
CA GLY A 577 0.88 -21.90 2.11
C GLY A 577 2.27 -22.52 1.99
N LEU A 578 3.08 -22.40 3.04
CA LEU A 578 4.37 -23.08 3.09
C LEU A 578 4.22 -24.57 3.46
N ALA A 579 5.17 -25.38 3.03
CA ALA A 579 5.29 -26.78 3.42
C ALA A 579 6.67 -27.08 4.02
N VAL A 580 6.70 -27.96 5.01
CA VAL A 580 7.92 -28.59 5.53
C VAL A 580 8.03 -29.97 4.91
N SER A 581 9.17 -30.22 4.27
CA SER A 581 9.42 -31.45 3.52
C SER A 581 10.76 -32.03 3.92
N GLU A 582 10.88 -33.35 3.90
CA GLU A 582 12.20 -34.00 3.97
C GLU A 582 13.00 -33.65 2.71
N ARG A 583 14.28 -33.34 2.91
CA ARG A 583 15.20 -32.97 1.83
C ARG A 583 15.30 -34.04 0.74
N ASP A 584 15.48 -35.29 1.15
CA ASP A 584 15.70 -36.42 0.22
C ASP A 584 14.44 -36.79 -0.54
N TRP A 585 13.27 -36.55 0.06
CA TRP A 585 12.00 -36.65 -0.64
C TRP A 585 11.89 -35.60 -1.74
N ILE A 586 12.30 -34.34 -1.49
CA ILE A 586 12.34 -33.30 -2.52
C ILE A 586 13.30 -33.67 -3.65
N LEU A 587 14.55 -34.01 -3.32
CA LEU A 587 15.59 -34.31 -4.32
C LEU A 587 15.20 -35.50 -5.21
N ARG A 588 14.65 -36.57 -4.63
CA ARG A 588 14.18 -37.73 -5.41
C ARG A 588 13.06 -37.37 -6.37
N ASN A 589 12.07 -36.59 -5.92
CA ASN A 589 10.98 -36.18 -6.81
C ASN A 589 11.44 -35.20 -7.90
N GLU A 590 12.44 -34.37 -7.63
CA GLU A 590 13.07 -33.52 -8.64
C GLU A 590 13.82 -34.34 -9.68
N LEU A 591 14.61 -35.33 -9.25
CA LEU A 591 15.30 -36.26 -10.15
C LEU A 591 14.33 -37.09 -11.00
N ASN A 592 13.24 -37.61 -10.41
CA ASN A 592 12.21 -38.34 -11.15
C ASN A 592 11.60 -37.52 -12.31
N LEU A 593 11.57 -36.19 -12.20
CA LEU A 593 11.12 -35.32 -13.30
C LEU A 593 12.19 -35.22 -14.41
N LEU A 594 13.46 -35.19 -14.04
CA LEU A 594 14.59 -35.09 -14.98
C LEU A 594 14.93 -36.43 -15.66
N GLU A 595 14.56 -37.54 -15.03
CA GLU A 595 14.66 -38.89 -15.60
C GLU A 595 13.58 -39.18 -16.66
N ASP A 596 12.62 -38.27 -16.87
CA ASP A 596 11.69 -38.37 -17.98
C ASP A 596 12.40 -38.15 -19.32
N GLU A 597 12.80 -39.27 -19.94
CA GLU A 597 13.44 -39.32 -21.26
C GLU A 597 12.58 -38.74 -22.37
N ARG A 598 11.30 -38.39 -22.17
CA ARG A 598 10.57 -37.62 -23.18
C ARG A 598 10.97 -36.16 -23.14
N ASN A 599 11.18 -35.61 -21.94
CA ASN A 599 11.31 -34.17 -21.73
C ASN A 599 12.76 -33.72 -21.52
N TYR A 600 13.60 -34.60 -20.99
CA TYR A 600 14.99 -34.26 -20.64
C TYR A 600 15.97 -35.30 -21.17
N GLU A 601 17.22 -34.85 -21.29
CA GLU A 601 18.37 -35.65 -21.68
C GLU A 601 19.53 -35.23 -20.80
N GLU A 602 20.15 -36.18 -20.11
CA GLU A 602 21.35 -35.92 -19.34
C GLU A 602 22.55 -35.66 -20.27
N LEU A 603 23.39 -34.70 -19.89
CA LEU A 603 24.57 -34.28 -20.62
C LEU A 603 25.81 -34.40 -19.73
N GLU A 604 26.92 -34.78 -20.36
CA GLU A 604 28.26 -34.58 -19.79
C GLU A 604 28.59 -33.09 -19.66
N PHE A 605 29.44 -32.77 -18.70
CA PHE A 605 29.81 -31.38 -18.41
C PHE A 605 30.42 -30.66 -19.61
N GLU A 606 31.27 -31.34 -20.38
CA GLU A 606 31.93 -30.79 -21.56
C GLU A 606 30.91 -30.38 -22.64
N VAL A 607 29.89 -31.22 -22.86
CA VAL A 607 28.80 -30.96 -23.81
C VAL A 607 27.95 -29.78 -23.31
N ALA A 608 27.64 -29.74 -22.02
CA ALA A 608 26.90 -28.62 -21.43
C ALA A 608 27.68 -27.29 -21.52
N GLN A 609 29.00 -27.33 -21.37
CA GLN A 609 29.87 -26.17 -21.60
C GLN A 609 29.88 -25.73 -23.06
N GLU A 610 29.96 -26.66 -24.01
CA GLU A 610 29.98 -26.36 -25.44
C GLU A 610 28.69 -25.63 -25.88
N VAL A 611 27.53 -26.10 -25.43
CA VAL A 611 26.25 -25.43 -25.70
C VAL A 611 26.23 -24.01 -25.13
N MET A 612 26.74 -23.80 -23.90
CA MET A 612 26.81 -22.46 -23.31
C MET A 612 27.78 -21.53 -24.05
N LYS A 613 28.92 -22.05 -24.55
CA LYS A 613 29.84 -21.32 -25.43
C LYS A 613 29.16 -20.94 -26.75
N SER A 614 28.42 -21.86 -27.36
CA SER A 614 27.65 -21.61 -28.58
C SER A 614 26.61 -20.50 -28.37
N LYS A 615 25.82 -20.56 -27.28
CA LYS A 615 24.86 -19.51 -26.92
C LYS A 615 25.53 -18.16 -26.67
N MET A 616 26.70 -18.15 -26.04
CA MET A 616 27.49 -16.93 -25.85
C MET A 616 27.90 -16.28 -27.19
N ILE A 617 28.41 -17.08 -28.12
CA ILE A 617 28.79 -16.59 -29.46
C ILE A 617 27.56 -16.04 -30.19
N GLN A 618 26.43 -16.75 -30.14
CA GLN A 618 25.18 -16.28 -30.74
C GLN A 618 24.72 -14.93 -30.14
N MET A 619 24.82 -14.76 -28.82
CA MET A 619 24.51 -13.49 -28.15
C MET A 619 25.46 -12.35 -28.56
N GLN A 620 26.75 -12.65 -28.74
CA GLN A 620 27.74 -11.68 -29.23
C GLN A 620 27.44 -11.25 -30.66
N THR A 621 27.12 -12.20 -31.54
CA THR A 621 26.69 -11.91 -32.92
C THR A 621 25.40 -11.10 -32.95
N LEU A 622 24.42 -11.43 -32.11
CA LEU A 622 23.17 -10.69 -31.99
C LEU A 622 23.41 -9.23 -31.55
N ALA A 623 24.30 -9.01 -30.58
CA ALA A 623 24.68 -7.68 -30.14
C ALA A 623 25.36 -6.87 -31.25
N ARG A 624 26.28 -7.49 -32.02
CA ARG A 624 26.93 -6.83 -33.17
C ARG A 624 25.93 -6.45 -34.26
N THR A 625 24.99 -7.32 -34.61
CA THR A 625 23.93 -6.98 -35.58
C THR A 625 23.13 -5.75 -35.13
N VAL A 626 22.83 -5.60 -33.84
CA VAL A 626 22.17 -4.38 -33.34
C VAL A 626 23.04 -3.14 -33.54
N GLU A 627 24.33 -3.23 -33.25
CA GLU A 627 25.31 -2.14 -33.38
C GLU A 627 25.49 -1.71 -34.85
N ASP A 628 25.59 -2.69 -35.74
CA ASP A 628 25.92 -2.49 -37.15
C ASP A 628 24.68 -2.13 -38.00
N GLU A 629 23.51 -2.71 -37.71
CA GLU A 629 22.35 -2.69 -38.60
C GLU A 629 21.13 -1.94 -38.04
N HIS A 630 21.06 -1.61 -36.73
CA HIS A 630 19.88 -0.96 -36.14
C HIS A 630 20.21 0.17 -35.14
N LEU A 631 20.51 1.36 -35.66
CA LEU A 631 20.92 2.55 -34.89
C LEU A 631 20.02 2.85 -33.67
N PHE A 632 18.69 2.86 -33.82
CA PHE A 632 17.79 3.21 -32.71
C PHE A 632 17.84 2.21 -31.53
N LEU A 633 17.90 0.90 -31.81
CA LEU A 633 18.00 -0.12 -30.76
C LEU A 633 19.38 -0.08 -30.10
N PHE A 634 20.43 0.22 -30.87
CA PHE A 634 21.76 0.47 -30.32
C PHE A 634 21.77 1.67 -29.37
N GLU A 635 21.19 2.81 -29.76
CA GLU A 635 21.10 4.01 -28.93
C GLU A 635 20.29 3.77 -27.64
N LEU A 636 19.25 2.92 -27.68
CA LEU A 636 18.50 2.47 -26.52
C LEU A 636 19.31 1.56 -25.58
N GLY A 637 20.50 1.12 -25.99
CA GLY A 637 21.42 0.28 -25.19
C GLY A 637 21.18 -1.22 -25.30
N LEU A 638 20.46 -1.68 -26.34
CA LEU A 638 20.09 -3.10 -26.48
C LEU A 638 21.31 -4.03 -26.67
N SER A 639 22.35 -3.59 -27.38
CA SER A 639 23.56 -4.41 -27.58
C SER A 639 24.26 -4.71 -26.24
N ARG A 640 24.48 -3.68 -25.42
CA ARG A 640 25.02 -3.79 -24.06
C ARG A 640 24.14 -4.67 -23.17
N PHE A 641 22.83 -4.57 -23.34
CA PHE A 641 21.87 -5.39 -22.63
C PHE A 641 21.99 -6.87 -22.97
N PHE A 642 22.12 -7.23 -24.25
CA PHE A 642 22.35 -8.60 -24.68
C PHE A 642 23.61 -9.20 -24.07
N LEU A 643 24.67 -8.41 -23.92
CA LEU A 643 25.92 -8.85 -23.31
C LEU A 643 25.92 -8.85 -21.77
N SER A 644 24.84 -8.41 -21.12
CA SER A 644 24.84 -8.18 -19.65
C SER A 644 25.03 -9.44 -18.79
N ASN A 645 24.71 -10.62 -19.32
CA ASN A 645 24.91 -11.92 -18.66
C ASN A 645 26.07 -12.71 -19.27
N VAL A 646 26.79 -12.16 -20.25
CA VAL A 646 27.97 -12.79 -20.84
C VAL A 646 29.17 -12.62 -19.88
N PRO A 647 29.91 -13.70 -19.56
CA PRO A 647 31.17 -13.60 -18.81
C PRO A 647 32.18 -12.65 -19.46
N GLU A 648 32.77 -11.73 -18.69
CA GLU A 648 33.77 -10.76 -19.21
C GLU A 648 35.16 -11.40 -19.41
N ASP A 649 35.58 -12.31 -18.53
CA ASP A 649 36.98 -12.77 -18.43
C ASP A 649 37.13 -14.31 -18.50
N GLY A 650 36.16 -15.03 -19.08
CA GLY A 650 36.18 -16.49 -19.11
C GLY A 650 35.79 -17.17 -17.79
N SER A 651 35.11 -16.46 -16.88
CA SER A 651 34.52 -17.06 -15.67
C SER A 651 33.52 -18.18 -16.01
N SER A 652 33.38 -19.18 -15.14
CA SER A 652 32.45 -20.31 -15.32
C SER A 652 31.03 -19.84 -15.66
N PHE A 653 30.40 -20.47 -16.65
CA PHE A 653 29.01 -20.19 -17.00
C PHE A 653 28.08 -20.41 -15.82
N LYS A 654 27.03 -19.59 -15.73
CA LYS A 654 25.94 -19.80 -14.77
C LYS A 654 24.88 -20.70 -15.40
N TYR A 655 24.76 -21.91 -14.87
CA TYR A 655 23.70 -22.84 -15.22
C TYR A 655 22.47 -22.59 -14.32
N PRO A 656 21.25 -22.67 -14.87
CA PRO A 656 20.05 -22.54 -14.06
C PRO A 656 19.87 -23.81 -13.21
N GLN A 657 19.60 -23.61 -11.91
CA GLN A 657 19.43 -24.73 -10.97
C GLN A 657 17.98 -25.22 -11.00
N PHE A 658 17.77 -26.45 -11.45
CA PHE A 658 16.47 -27.10 -11.49
C PHE A 658 15.93 -27.24 -10.06
N HIS A 659 14.64 -26.95 -9.88
CA HIS A 659 13.94 -27.29 -8.66
C HIS A 659 12.47 -27.56 -8.92
N GLY A 660 11.85 -28.32 -8.03
CA GLY A 660 10.45 -28.69 -8.10
C GLY A 660 9.62 -28.01 -7.02
N ILE A 661 8.43 -27.51 -7.39
CA ILE A 661 7.44 -27.01 -6.42
C ILE A 661 6.41 -28.12 -6.15
N PRO A 662 6.21 -28.56 -4.89
CA PRO A 662 5.28 -29.64 -4.57
C PRO A 662 3.82 -29.23 -4.81
N LYS A 663 3.10 -30.06 -5.56
CA LYS A 663 1.65 -29.96 -5.83
C LYS A 663 0.87 -30.76 -4.78
N ILE A 664 0.93 -30.29 -3.53
CA ILE A 664 0.37 -31.00 -2.36
C ILE A 664 -1.14 -31.29 -2.44
N HIS A 665 -1.87 -30.62 -3.34
CA HIS A 665 -3.29 -30.85 -3.60
C HIS A 665 -3.57 -32.07 -4.51
N LYS A 666 -2.53 -32.72 -5.06
CA LYS A 666 -2.64 -33.95 -5.86
C LYS A 666 -2.26 -35.17 -5.02
N LYS A 667 -2.87 -36.32 -5.34
CA LYS A 667 -2.59 -37.62 -4.70
C LYS A 667 -2.25 -38.66 -5.79
N PRO A 668 -1.03 -39.25 -5.82
CA PRO A 668 0.15 -38.87 -5.03
C PRO A 668 0.60 -37.43 -5.34
N THR A 669 1.41 -36.85 -4.44
CA THR A 669 1.91 -35.47 -4.60
C THR A 669 2.84 -35.36 -5.81
N GLY A 670 2.38 -34.68 -6.86
CA GLY A 670 3.21 -34.34 -8.02
C GLY A 670 4.05 -33.08 -7.80
N PHE A 671 4.88 -32.72 -8.77
CA PHE A 671 5.74 -31.52 -8.71
C PHE A 671 5.53 -30.62 -9.95
N ARG A 672 5.85 -29.33 -9.82
CA ARG A 672 5.98 -28.38 -10.93
C ARG A 672 7.48 -28.16 -11.20
N PRO A 673 7.99 -28.54 -12.38
CA PRO A 673 9.38 -28.26 -12.75
C PRO A 673 9.59 -26.75 -12.92
N ILE A 674 10.70 -26.22 -12.40
CA ILE A 674 11.10 -24.82 -12.57
C ILE A 674 12.57 -24.76 -12.97
N ILE A 675 12.85 -24.02 -14.07
CA ILE A 675 14.20 -23.76 -14.58
C ILE A 675 14.46 -22.26 -14.52
N PRO A 676 15.09 -21.73 -13.46
CA PRO A 676 15.19 -20.30 -13.21
C PRO A 676 16.27 -19.63 -14.09
N CYS A 677 15.93 -19.27 -15.33
CA CYS A 677 16.86 -18.73 -16.34
C CYS A 677 17.30 -17.27 -16.13
N HIS A 678 17.01 -16.62 -15.00
CA HIS A 678 17.26 -15.18 -14.82
C HIS A 678 18.73 -14.71 -15.00
N SER A 679 19.72 -15.57 -14.75
CA SER A 679 21.16 -15.23 -14.81
C SER A 679 21.95 -16.01 -15.86
N VAL A 680 21.27 -16.75 -16.74
CA VAL A 680 21.91 -17.47 -17.84
C VAL A 680 22.21 -16.53 -19.00
N VAL A 681 23.17 -16.92 -19.85
CA VAL A 681 23.72 -16.07 -20.91
C VAL A 681 22.67 -15.58 -21.91
N PHE A 682 21.68 -16.42 -22.25
CA PHE A 682 20.66 -16.14 -23.27
C PHE A 682 19.40 -15.44 -22.73
N ASN A 683 19.27 -15.24 -21.41
CA ASN A 683 18.08 -14.60 -20.83
C ASN A 683 17.78 -13.18 -21.35
N PRO A 684 18.78 -12.32 -21.65
CA PRO A 684 18.51 -11.03 -22.27
C PRO A 684 17.75 -11.14 -23.61
N ALA A 685 18.02 -12.15 -24.43
CA ALA A 685 17.28 -12.38 -25.67
C ALA A 685 15.80 -12.68 -25.41
N ALA A 686 15.50 -13.62 -24.50
CA ALA A 686 14.13 -13.93 -24.10
C ALA A 686 13.38 -12.71 -23.53
N LYS A 687 14.07 -11.83 -22.78
CA LYS A 687 13.45 -10.60 -22.27
C LYS A 687 13.12 -9.59 -23.36
N PHE A 688 13.99 -9.48 -24.37
CA PHE A 688 13.71 -8.66 -25.56
C PHE A 688 12.47 -9.19 -26.29
N VAL A 689 12.42 -10.50 -26.57
CA VAL A 689 11.26 -11.14 -27.20
C VAL A 689 9.99 -10.90 -26.40
N SER A 690 10.01 -11.15 -25.09
CA SER A 690 8.86 -10.90 -24.20
C SER A 690 8.33 -9.48 -24.32
N LYS A 691 9.23 -8.48 -24.32
CA LYS A 691 8.88 -7.06 -24.44
C LYS A 691 8.21 -6.75 -25.79
N GLU A 692 8.78 -7.27 -26.88
CA GLU A 692 8.27 -7.06 -28.24
C GLU A 692 6.89 -7.73 -28.47
N LEU A 693 6.58 -8.81 -27.75
CA LEU A 693 5.30 -9.51 -27.86
C LEU A 693 4.17 -8.91 -27.02
N LYS A 694 4.47 -8.11 -25.98
CA LYS A 694 3.44 -7.53 -25.09
C LYS A 694 2.35 -6.73 -25.83
N PRO A 695 2.65 -5.90 -26.86
CA PRO A 695 1.63 -5.18 -27.61
C PRO A 695 0.61 -6.11 -28.27
N ILE A 696 1.07 -7.18 -28.93
CA ILE A 696 0.24 -8.17 -29.62
C ILE A 696 -0.66 -8.90 -28.63
N ILE A 697 -0.09 -9.35 -27.50
CA ILE A 697 -0.84 -10.01 -26.43
C ILE A 697 -1.93 -9.08 -25.90
N LYS A 698 -1.60 -7.82 -25.64
CA LYS A 698 -2.54 -6.82 -25.11
C LYS A 698 -3.70 -6.53 -26.08
N SER A 699 -3.45 -6.54 -27.38
CA SER A 699 -4.49 -6.32 -28.40
C SER A 699 -5.34 -7.57 -28.69
N THR A 700 -4.90 -8.76 -28.27
CA THR A 700 -5.60 -10.02 -28.59
C THR A 700 -6.83 -10.20 -27.70
N PRO A 701 -8.07 -10.22 -28.25
CA PRO A 701 -9.28 -10.25 -27.43
C PRO A 701 -9.55 -11.59 -26.74
N SER A 702 -9.10 -12.73 -27.29
CA SER A 702 -9.28 -14.03 -26.64
C SER A 702 -8.43 -14.20 -25.38
N ILE A 703 -7.37 -13.40 -25.20
CA ILE A 703 -6.50 -13.47 -24.04
C ILE A 703 -7.12 -12.66 -22.88
N ILE A 704 -7.21 -13.29 -21.72
CA ILE A 704 -7.57 -12.69 -20.45
C ILE A 704 -6.28 -12.20 -19.78
N HIS A 705 -6.21 -10.89 -19.45
CA HIS A 705 -5.01 -10.29 -18.81
C HIS A 705 -4.98 -10.42 -17.29
N GLY A 706 -5.99 -11.07 -16.72
CA GLY A 706 -6.11 -11.38 -15.32
C GLY A 706 -7.54 -11.27 -14.81
N THR A 707 -7.70 -11.56 -13.52
CA THR A 707 -9.00 -11.59 -12.82
C THR A 707 -9.83 -10.32 -13.02
N LYS A 708 -9.21 -9.14 -12.95
CA LYS A 708 -9.92 -7.86 -13.15
C LYS A 708 -10.42 -7.68 -14.58
N ASP A 709 -9.62 -8.08 -15.57
CA ASP A 709 -10.00 -8.00 -16.98
C ASP A 709 -11.22 -8.90 -17.26
N LEU A 710 -11.16 -10.17 -16.83
CA LEU A 710 -12.27 -11.11 -16.95
C LEU A 710 -13.58 -10.53 -16.37
N PHE A 711 -13.59 -10.11 -15.10
CA PHE A 711 -14.83 -9.64 -14.48
C PHE A 711 -15.28 -8.27 -14.97
N THR A 712 -14.37 -7.46 -15.53
CA THR A 712 -14.76 -6.25 -16.28
C THR A 712 -15.56 -6.65 -17.51
N ARG A 713 -15.05 -7.59 -18.32
CA ARG A 713 -15.73 -8.08 -19.53
C ARG A 713 -17.06 -8.78 -19.19
N LEU A 714 -17.08 -9.68 -18.20
CA LEU A 714 -18.30 -10.36 -17.76
C LEU A 714 -19.35 -9.40 -17.18
N SER A 715 -18.94 -8.31 -16.54
CA SER A 715 -19.90 -7.29 -16.07
C SER A 715 -20.58 -6.51 -17.19
N GLN A 716 -19.97 -6.48 -18.38
CA GLN A 716 -20.49 -5.80 -19.57
C GLN A 716 -21.20 -6.77 -20.52
N LEU A 717 -21.06 -8.08 -20.29
CA LEU A 717 -21.65 -9.13 -21.11
C LEU A 717 -23.18 -9.09 -21.04
N ARG A 718 -23.82 -9.12 -22.20
CA ARG A 718 -25.27 -9.25 -22.33
C ARG A 718 -25.61 -10.65 -22.79
N ILE A 719 -26.21 -11.44 -21.91
CA ILE A 719 -26.70 -12.78 -22.22
C ILE A 719 -28.16 -12.69 -22.65
N ASP A 720 -28.52 -13.38 -23.75
CA ASP A 720 -29.90 -13.46 -24.22
C ASP A 720 -30.76 -14.27 -23.23
N PRO A 721 -31.76 -13.66 -22.57
CA PRO A 721 -32.58 -14.34 -21.58
C PRO A 721 -33.49 -15.43 -22.19
N LYS A 722 -33.69 -15.43 -23.52
CA LYS A 722 -34.53 -16.41 -24.21
C LYS A 722 -33.78 -17.70 -24.55
N ARG A 723 -32.45 -17.67 -24.54
CA ARG A 723 -31.61 -18.80 -24.92
C ARG A 723 -31.09 -19.51 -23.68
N GLN A 724 -31.12 -20.84 -23.70
CA GLN A 724 -30.41 -21.63 -22.70
C GLN A 724 -28.90 -21.50 -22.93
N TRP A 725 -28.16 -21.46 -21.83
CA TRP A 725 -26.72 -21.23 -21.85
C TRP A 725 -26.02 -22.00 -20.73
N TYR A 726 -24.79 -22.44 -21.04
CA TYR A 726 -23.96 -23.31 -20.22
C TYR A 726 -22.54 -22.74 -20.08
N PHE A 727 -21.90 -23.05 -18.96
CA PHE A 727 -20.48 -22.80 -18.75
C PHE A 727 -19.66 -23.94 -19.34
N VAL A 728 -18.65 -23.63 -20.15
CA VAL A 728 -17.67 -24.60 -20.63
C VAL A 728 -16.29 -24.14 -20.21
N THR A 729 -15.55 -24.99 -19.50
CA THR A 729 -14.18 -24.71 -19.04
C THR A 729 -13.22 -25.71 -19.67
N GLY A 730 -12.02 -25.26 -20.02
CA GLY A 730 -10.95 -26.12 -20.54
C GLY A 730 -9.66 -25.95 -19.76
N ASP A 731 -8.91 -27.03 -19.58
CA ASP A 731 -7.53 -27.03 -19.05
C ASP A 731 -6.61 -27.63 -20.11
N VAL A 732 -5.61 -26.86 -20.57
CA VAL A 732 -4.61 -27.38 -21.50
C VAL A 732 -3.58 -28.22 -20.72
N VAL A 733 -3.62 -29.54 -20.93
CA VAL A 733 -2.85 -30.50 -20.15
C VAL A 733 -1.36 -30.23 -20.30
N ALA A 734 -0.71 -29.87 -19.19
CA ALA A 734 0.73 -29.58 -19.13
C ALA A 734 1.21 -28.68 -20.28
N PHE A 735 0.53 -27.54 -20.46
CA PHE A 735 0.65 -26.70 -21.65
C PHE A 735 2.09 -26.41 -22.11
N TYR A 736 2.95 -25.93 -21.21
CA TYR A 736 4.32 -25.51 -21.55
C TYR A 736 5.16 -26.68 -22.11
N PRO A 737 5.34 -27.82 -21.39
CA PRO A 737 6.05 -29.00 -21.92
C PRO A 737 5.49 -29.58 -23.22
N ASN A 738 4.18 -29.43 -23.48
CA ASN A 738 3.51 -30.08 -24.60
C ASN A 738 3.42 -29.21 -25.87
N ILE A 739 3.73 -27.92 -25.78
CA ILE A 739 3.75 -27.05 -26.97
C ILE A 739 4.85 -27.53 -27.94
N PRO A 740 4.54 -27.83 -29.22
CA PRO A 740 5.56 -28.13 -30.21
C PRO A 740 6.41 -26.87 -30.47
N LEU A 741 7.68 -26.91 -30.04
CA LEU A 741 8.53 -25.72 -29.97
C LEU A 741 8.73 -25.05 -31.34
N ASP A 742 9.08 -25.83 -32.36
CA ASP A 742 9.37 -25.29 -33.69
C ASP A 742 8.13 -24.62 -34.31
N LEU A 743 6.97 -25.29 -34.23
CA LEU A 743 5.69 -24.74 -34.67
C LEU A 743 5.32 -23.47 -33.89
N CYS A 744 5.58 -23.44 -32.58
CA CYS A 744 5.34 -22.25 -31.77
C CYS A 744 6.22 -21.08 -32.18
N ILE A 745 7.51 -21.31 -32.42
CA ILE A 745 8.44 -20.27 -32.89
C ILE A 745 7.99 -19.76 -34.26
N GLU A 746 7.61 -20.64 -35.17
CA GLU A 746 7.11 -20.28 -36.51
C GLU A 746 5.86 -19.38 -36.41
N ILE A 747 4.82 -19.84 -35.71
CA ILE A 747 3.57 -19.11 -35.52
C ILE A 747 3.82 -17.73 -34.91
N VAL A 748 4.59 -17.66 -33.82
CA VAL A 748 4.83 -16.39 -33.13
C VAL A 748 5.66 -15.44 -33.99
N CYS A 749 6.65 -15.94 -34.73
CA CYS A 749 7.40 -15.13 -35.68
C CYS A 749 6.51 -14.58 -36.79
N SER A 750 5.59 -15.38 -37.33
CA SER A 750 4.62 -14.92 -38.34
C SER A 750 3.67 -13.86 -37.79
N MET A 751 3.16 -14.03 -36.57
CA MET A 751 2.30 -13.04 -35.92
C MET A 751 3.04 -11.73 -35.64
N TYR A 752 4.31 -11.81 -35.21
CA TYR A 752 5.14 -10.62 -34.99
C TYR A 752 5.49 -9.92 -36.30
N GLU A 753 5.81 -10.67 -37.35
CA GLU A 753 6.05 -10.15 -38.70
C GLU A 753 4.82 -9.40 -39.23
N GLU A 754 3.64 -10.01 -39.19
CA GLU A 754 2.39 -9.37 -39.61
C GLU A 754 2.12 -8.08 -38.79
N TRP A 755 2.28 -8.14 -37.48
CA TRP A 755 2.09 -6.97 -36.62
C TRP A 755 3.06 -5.84 -36.95
N LEU A 756 4.33 -6.17 -37.17
CA LEU A 756 5.38 -5.21 -37.46
C LEU A 756 5.23 -4.57 -38.85
N LEU A 757 4.80 -5.36 -39.85
CA LEU A 757 4.49 -4.87 -41.20
C LEU A 757 3.25 -3.97 -41.19
N ASN A 758 2.19 -4.36 -40.48
CA ASN A 758 0.99 -3.52 -40.33
C ASN A 758 1.27 -2.21 -39.55
N ALA A 759 2.30 -2.21 -38.69
CA ALA A 759 2.74 -1.02 -37.96
C ALA A 759 3.64 -0.08 -38.79
N SER A 760 4.08 -0.50 -39.99
CA SER A 760 4.83 0.39 -40.88
C SER A 760 3.87 1.39 -41.54
N GLU A 761 4.07 2.69 -41.32
CA GLU A 761 3.31 3.74 -42.01
C GLU A 761 3.56 3.70 -43.53
N GLU A 762 2.60 4.19 -44.33
CA GLU A 762 2.76 4.50 -45.77
C GLU A 762 3.86 5.57 -46.06
N ASN A 763 4.64 5.98 -45.07
CA ASN A 763 5.57 7.10 -45.13
C ASN A 763 6.95 6.68 -45.67
N THR A 764 7.36 7.28 -46.78
CA THR A 764 8.62 7.09 -47.53
C THR A 764 9.88 7.66 -46.85
N ALA A 765 9.88 7.79 -45.52
CA ALA A 765 11.02 8.35 -44.79
C ALA A 765 12.19 7.36 -44.68
N LEU A 766 13.42 7.87 -44.80
CA LEU A 766 14.66 7.09 -44.76
C LEU A 766 14.89 6.42 -43.39
N ALA A 767 15.54 5.25 -43.37
CA ALA A 767 15.72 4.44 -42.17
C ALA A 767 16.49 5.10 -41.03
N HIS A 768 17.37 6.07 -41.29
CA HIS A 768 18.07 6.81 -40.22
C HIS A 768 17.19 7.86 -39.52
N ILE A 769 15.98 8.14 -40.02
CA ILE A 769 15.08 9.18 -39.50
C ILE A 769 13.87 8.57 -38.79
N ASN A 770 13.36 7.43 -39.28
CA ASN A 770 12.17 6.78 -38.74
C ASN A 770 12.52 5.41 -38.12
N PRO A 771 12.38 5.21 -36.80
CA PRO A 771 12.62 3.91 -36.15
C PRO A 771 11.67 2.81 -36.64
N ASN A 772 10.52 3.17 -37.19
CA ASN A 772 9.50 2.25 -37.72
C ASN A 772 9.51 2.19 -39.26
N SER A 773 10.61 2.59 -39.92
CA SER A 773 10.75 2.38 -41.36
C SER A 773 10.69 0.89 -41.69
N LEU A 774 10.28 0.55 -42.92
CA LEU A 774 10.25 -0.84 -43.38
C LEU A 774 11.61 -1.53 -43.21
N GLU A 775 12.71 -0.85 -43.56
CA GLU A 775 14.07 -1.38 -43.42
C GLU A 775 14.43 -1.68 -41.96
N ASN A 776 14.20 -0.73 -41.03
CA ASN A 776 14.46 -0.96 -39.60
C ASN A 776 13.59 -2.08 -39.04
N ASN A 777 12.32 -2.14 -39.45
CA ASN A 777 11.42 -3.22 -39.05
C ASN A 777 11.88 -4.58 -39.57
N LEU A 778 12.39 -4.68 -40.80
CA LEU A 778 12.94 -5.93 -41.33
C LEU A 778 14.21 -6.37 -40.58
N VAL A 779 15.11 -5.44 -40.24
CA VAL A 779 16.29 -5.74 -39.41
C VAL A 779 15.85 -6.17 -38.01
N LYS A 780 14.91 -5.45 -37.40
CA LYS A 780 14.34 -5.76 -36.08
C LYS A 780 13.67 -7.13 -36.07
N LEU A 781 12.97 -7.50 -37.14
CA LEU A 781 12.40 -8.83 -37.32
C LEU A 781 13.49 -9.90 -37.37
N GLY A 782 14.61 -9.65 -38.07
CA GLY A 782 15.77 -10.54 -38.08
C GLY A 782 16.40 -10.72 -36.70
N ILE A 783 16.55 -9.62 -35.94
CA ILE A 783 17.03 -9.64 -34.55
C ILE A 783 16.05 -10.44 -33.67
N PHE A 784 14.74 -10.23 -33.82
CA PHE A 784 13.70 -10.94 -33.10
C PHE A 784 13.72 -12.45 -33.36
N LYS A 785 13.76 -12.87 -34.64
CA LYS A 785 13.82 -14.29 -35.05
C LYS A 785 15.05 -15.00 -34.48
N ARG A 786 16.22 -14.35 -34.47
CA ARG A 786 17.41 -14.91 -33.82
C ARG A 786 17.27 -14.94 -32.29
N ALA A 787 16.73 -13.88 -31.68
CA ALA A 787 16.58 -13.79 -30.23
C ALA A 787 15.65 -14.87 -29.65
N ILE A 788 14.53 -15.16 -30.32
CA ILE A 788 13.59 -16.20 -29.89
C ILE A 788 14.22 -17.60 -29.99
N GLU A 789 14.95 -17.89 -31.07
CA GLU A 789 15.70 -19.15 -31.23
C GLU A 789 16.77 -19.30 -30.14
N ILE A 790 17.57 -18.25 -29.89
CA ILE A 790 18.61 -18.25 -28.85
C ILE A 790 17.99 -18.47 -27.47
N GLY A 791 16.87 -17.81 -27.18
CA GLY A 791 16.20 -17.85 -25.89
C GLY A 791 15.51 -19.17 -25.56
N ASN A 792 15.08 -19.95 -26.55
CA ASN A 792 14.18 -21.10 -26.34
C ASN A 792 14.71 -22.46 -26.83
N THR A 793 15.78 -22.52 -27.62
CA THR A 793 16.39 -23.80 -28.07
C THR A 793 17.60 -24.20 -27.21
N GLN A 794 17.94 -25.50 -27.19
CA GLN A 794 19.13 -26.03 -26.49
C GLN A 794 19.22 -25.57 -25.02
N LEU A 795 18.08 -25.61 -24.31
CA LEU A 795 17.99 -25.13 -22.93
C LEU A 795 18.63 -26.12 -21.97
N ILE A 796 19.64 -25.66 -21.23
CA ILE A 796 20.35 -26.45 -20.24
C ILE A 796 19.90 -26.07 -18.84
N THR A 797 19.77 -27.09 -17.98
CA THR A 797 19.57 -26.97 -16.54
C THR A 797 20.55 -27.86 -15.78
N GLN A 798 20.80 -27.54 -14.52
CA GLN A 798 21.66 -28.31 -13.63
C GLN A 798 20.88 -28.77 -12.40
N HIS A 799 21.13 -30.00 -11.95
CA HIS A 799 20.65 -30.54 -10.67
C HIS A 799 21.81 -31.24 -9.95
N GLY A 800 22.25 -30.68 -8.81
CA GLY A 800 23.49 -31.12 -8.18
C GLY A 800 24.68 -30.97 -9.14
N SER A 801 25.44 -32.05 -9.36
CA SER A 801 26.53 -32.11 -10.33
C SER A 801 26.12 -32.55 -11.73
N ARG A 802 24.84 -32.88 -11.97
CA ARG A 802 24.34 -33.42 -13.24
C ARG A 802 23.75 -32.31 -14.10
N TYR A 803 23.95 -32.40 -15.41
CA TYR A 803 23.48 -31.43 -16.40
C TYR A 803 22.42 -32.06 -17.30
N PHE A 804 21.40 -31.30 -17.66
CA PHE A 804 20.29 -31.79 -18.47
C PHE A 804 19.92 -30.79 -19.54
N ARG A 805 19.62 -31.27 -20.74
CA ARG A 805 18.99 -30.53 -21.83
C ARG A 805 17.50 -30.81 -21.85
N GLN A 806 16.69 -29.75 -21.91
CA GLN A 806 15.26 -29.89 -22.20
C GLN A 806 15.06 -30.15 -23.70
N LYS A 807 14.29 -31.19 -24.02
CA LYS A 807 14.04 -31.63 -25.41
C LYS A 807 12.77 -31.07 -26.02
N ASN A 808 11.71 -30.94 -25.21
CA ASN A 808 10.38 -30.61 -25.69
C ASN A 808 9.77 -29.45 -24.91
N GLY A 809 8.87 -28.72 -25.59
CA GLY A 809 8.08 -27.67 -24.97
C GLY A 809 8.84 -26.39 -24.65
N LEU A 810 8.10 -25.48 -24.05
CA LEU A 810 8.62 -24.25 -23.46
C LEU A 810 9.12 -24.53 -22.04
N ALA A 811 10.27 -23.96 -21.68
CA ALA A 811 10.82 -24.10 -20.33
C ALA A 811 10.10 -23.19 -19.33
N MET A 812 9.70 -23.76 -18.19
CA MET A 812 9.08 -23.02 -17.09
C MET A 812 10.12 -22.18 -16.33
N GLY A 813 10.44 -21.00 -16.86
CA GLY A 813 11.32 -20.00 -16.25
C GLY A 813 12.17 -19.19 -17.23
N VAL A 814 12.03 -19.44 -18.54
CA VAL A 814 12.48 -18.51 -19.59
C VAL A 814 11.49 -17.35 -19.69
N ALA A 815 11.99 -16.13 -19.94
CA ALA A 815 11.23 -14.90 -19.74
C ALA A 815 10.05 -14.70 -20.71
N ASP A 816 10.17 -15.15 -21.96
CA ASP A 816 9.16 -15.06 -23.02
C ASP A 816 8.23 -16.27 -23.09
N SER A 817 8.53 -17.40 -22.42
CA SER A 817 7.68 -18.60 -22.50
C SER A 817 6.19 -18.37 -22.21
N PRO A 818 5.78 -17.54 -21.22
CA PRO A 818 4.36 -17.22 -21.02
C PRO A 818 3.74 -16.43 -22.18
N ASP A 819 4.52 -15.60 -22.86
CA ASP A 819 4.09 -14.82 -24.01
C ASP A 819 3.93 -15.72 -25.24
N LEU A 820 4.89 -16.63 -25.46
CA LEU A 820 4.84 -17.64 -26.52
C LEU A 820 3.63 -18.56 -26.36
N ALA A 821 3.39 -19.11 -25.16
CA ALA A 821 2.23 -19.98 -24.89
C ALA A 821 0.90 -19.25 -25.15
N ASN A 822 0.82 -17.97 -24.77
CA ASN A 822 -0.36 -17.16 -25.01
C ASN A 822 -0.65 -16.95 -26.49
N LEU A 823 0.37 -16.58 -27.28
CA LEU A 823 0.21 -16.33 -28.71
C LEU A 823 -0.01 -17.63 -29.50
N PHE A 824 0.62 -18.73 -29.10
CA PHE A 824 0.37 -20.05 -29.67
C PHE A 824 -1.10 -20.44 -29.54
N GLY A 825 -1.68 -20.35 -28.34
CA GLY A 825 -3.12 -20.59 -28.17
C GLY A 825 -3.99 -19.59 -28.93
N ALA A 826 -3.60 -18.32 -28.96
CA ALA A 826 -4.34 -17.27 -29.66
C ALA A 826 -4.42 -17.51 -31.18
N HIS A 827 -3.36 -18.03 -31.79
CA HIS A 827 -3.35 -18.38 -33.21
C HIS A 827 -4.52 -19.30 -33.59
N PHE A 828 -4.73 -20.38 -32.84
CA PHE A 828 -5.83 -21.32 -33.09
C PHE A 828 -7.19 -20.73 -32.75
N GLU A 829 -7.29 -19.90 -31.71
CA GLU A 829 -8.51 -19.19 -31.35
C GLU A 829 -8.95 -18.23 -32.46
N ILE A 830 -8.03 -17.45 -33.01
CA ILE A 830 -8.28 -16.55 -34.15
C ILE A 830 -8.68 -17.35 -35.39
N LYS A 831 -7.93 -18.42 -35.71
CA LYS A 831 -8.21 -19.30 -36.85
C LYS A 831 -9.60 -19.95 -36.77
N SER A 832 -10.03 -20.32 -35.56
CA SER A 832 -11.36 -20.91 -35.32
C SER A 832 -12.53 -19.92 -35.42
N LYS A 833 -12.25 -18.60 -35.38
CA LYS A 833 -13.26 -17.53 -35.31
C LYS A 833 -14.25 -17.70 -34.15
N ILE A 834 -13.79 -18.24 -33.02
CA ILE A 834 -14.64 -18.54 -31.86
C ILE A 834 -15.38 -17.31 -31.31
N LEU A 835 -14.75 -16.14 -31.39
CA LEU A 835 -15.33 -14.89 -30.89
C LEU A 835 -16.50 -14.39 -31.76
N ASP A 836 -16.57 -14.83 -33.02
CA ASP A 836 -17.64 -14.48 -33.96
C ASP A 836 -18.76 -15.55 -34.00
N HIS A 837 -18.61 -16.64 -33.24
CA HIS A 837 -19.53 -17.76 -33.31
C HIS A 837 -20.90 -17.40 -32.68
N PRO A 838 -22.04 -17.55 -33.38
CA PRO A 838 -23.35 -17.04 -32.94
C PRO A 838 -23.92 -17.73 -31.68
N ASN A 839 -23.38 -18.90 -31.35
CA ASN A 839 -23.73 -19.67 -30.14
C ASN A 839 -22.73 -19.47 -28.99
N VAL A 840 -21.74 -18.61 -29.12
CA VAL A 840 -20.75 -18.34 -28.06
C VAL A 840 -20.98 -16.91 -27.57
N ALA A 841 -21.50 -16.77 -26.35
CA ALA A 841 -21.73 -15.47 -25.74
C ALA A 841 -20.41 -14.83 -25.26
N PHE A 842 -19.50 -15.68 -24.76
CA PHE A 842 -18.20 -15.27 -24.27
C PHE A 842 -17.21 -16.40 -24.49
N TYR A 843 -15.98 -16.06 -24.89
CA TYR A 843 -14.83 -16.95 -24.83
C TYR A 843 -13.61 -16.14 -24.39
N GLY A 844 -12.79 -16.74 -23.53
CA GLY A 844 -11.47 -16.21 -23.19
C GLY A 844 -10.59 -17.23 -22.50
N ARG A 845 -9.28 -17.06 -22.65
CA ARG A 845 -8.27 -17.95 -22.08
C ARG A 845 -7.26 -17.17 -21.23
N TYR A 846 -6.94 -17.71 -20.06
CA TYR A 846 -5.86 -17.25 -19.20
C TYR A 846 -4.78 -18.33 -19.18
N ILE A 847 -3.73 -18.17 -19.98
CA ILE A 847 -2.67 -19.18 -20.15
C ILE A 847 -3.25 -20.54 -20.57
N ASP A 848 -3.34 -21.50 -19.66
CA ASP A 848 -3.83 -22.88 -19.82
C ASP A 848 -5.32 -23.03 -19.52
N ASP A 849 -5.91 -22.08 -18.78
CA ASP A 849 -7.31 -22.11 -18.37
C ASP A 849 -8.21 -21.42 -19.43
N CYS A 850 -9.10 -22.17 -20.08
CA CYS A 850 -10.11 -21.67 -21.03
C CYS A 850 -11.49 -21.52 -20.36
N PHE A 851 -12.23 -20.47 -20.72
CA PHE A 851 -13.60 -20.24 -20.25
C PHE A 851 -14.51 -19.77 -21.38
N ALA A 852 -15.67 -20.40 -21.50
CA ALA A 852 -16.71 -20.02 -22.44
C ALA A 852 -18.11 -20.04 -21.82
N ILE A 853 -18.97 -19.16 -22.32
CA ILE A 853 -20.42 -19.18 -22.08
C ILE A 853 -21.09 -19.46 -23.42
N VAL A 854 -21.78 -20.59 -23.51
CA VAL A 854 -22.27 -21.16 -24.78
C VAL A 854 -23.77 -21.31 -24.75
N TYR A 855 -24.44 -20.82 -25.79
CA TYR A 855 -25.86 -21.08 -26.03
C TYR A 855 -26.06 -22.45 -26.66
N ALA A 856 -26.81 -23.32 -26.00
CA ALA A 856 -27.13 -24.65 -26.50
C ALA A 856 -28.42 -25.16 -25.86
N GLU A 857 -28.97 -26.27 -26.37
CA GLU A 857 -30.13 -26.93 -25.77
C GLU A 857 -29.73 -27.84 -24.60
N SER A 858 -28.54 -28.43 -24.63
CA SER A 858 -28.01 -29.32 -23.59
C SER A 858 -26.53 -29.07 -23.30
N GLU A 859 -26.06 -29.52 -22.12
CA GLU A 859 -24.65 -29.49 -21.74
C GLU A 859 -23.76 -30.22 -22.75
N ALA A 860 -24.21 -31.38 -23.26
CA ALA A 860 -23.46 -32.17 -24.24
C ALA A 860 -23.27 -31.40 -25.56
N LEU A 861 -24.29 -30.69 -26.03
CA LEU A 861 -24.18 -29.88 -27.24
C LEU A 861 -23.26 -28.66 -27.04
N ALA A 862 -23.33 -28.00 -25.88
CA ALA A 862 -22.41 -26.91 -25.55
C ALA A 862 -20.94 -27.38 -25.52
N LEU A 863 -20.69 -28.54 -24.89
CA LEU A 863 -19.37 -29.14 -24.79
C LEU A 863 -18.83 -29.53 -26.16
N ASN A 864 -19.63 -30.23 -26.98
CA ASN A 864 -19.23 -30.66 -28.30
C ASN A 864 -18.89 -29.47 -29.21
N LEU A 865 -19.70 -28.41 -29.18
CA LEU A 865 -19.45 -27.19 -29.95
C LEU A 865 -18.04 -26.62 -29.68
N ILE A 866 -17.69 -26.44 -28.41
CA ILE A 866 -16.38 -25.88 -28.05
C ILE A 866 -15.25 -26.86 -28.37
N LYS A 867 -15.42 -28.15 -28.06
CA LYS A 867 -14.42 -29.19 -28.31
C LYS A 867 -14.11 -29.38 -29.80
N GLU A 868 -15.10 -29.21 -30.67
CA GLU A 868 -14.91 -29.29 -32.12
C GLU A 868 -14.29 -28.02 -32.70
N THR A 869 -14.61 -26.86 -32.12
CA THR A 869 -14.16 -25.55 -32.61
C THR A 869 -12.73 -25.21 -32.17
N ILE A 870 -12.37 -25.45 -30.90
CA ILE A 870 -11.07 -25.08 -30.32
C ILE A 870 -10.17 -26.30 -30.21
N LYS A 871 -9.11 -26.32 -31.02
CA LYS A 871 -8.06 -27.34 -31.01
C LYS A 871 -6.71 -26.67 -31.17
N PHE A 872 -5.78 -27.02 -30.29
CA PHE A 872 -4.39 -26.55 -30.35
C PHE A 872 -3.55 -27.70 -30.88
N ASP A 873 -2.91 -27.51 -32.03
CA ASP A 873 -2.15 -28.60 -32.66
C ASP A 873 -1.02 -29.06 -31.72
N GLY A 874 -0.91 -30.37 -31.52
CA GLY A 874 0.07 -30.98 -30.60
C GLY A 874 -0.27 -30.88 -29.10
N CYS A 875 -1.38 -30.23 -28.72
CA CYS A 875 -1.80 -30.11 -27.33
C CYS A 875 -3.15 -30.82 -27.07
N VAL A 876 -3.35 -31.27 -25.83
CA VAL A 876 -4.62 -31.85 -25.38
C VAL A 876 -5.32 -30.86 -24.45
N ILE A 877 -6.61 -30.61 -24.71
CA ILE A 877 -7.46 -29.77 -23.86
C ILE A 877 -8.52 -30.65 -23.21
N GLU A 878 -8.53 -30.66 -21.87
CA GLU A 878 -9.55 -31.34 -21.08
C GLU A 878 -10.71 -30.36 -20.85
N TRP A 879 -11.88 -30.70 -21.41
CA TRP A 879 -13.07 -29.85 -21.32
C TRP A 879 -14.06 -30.38 -20.30
N ALA A 880 -14.69 -29.46 -19.57
CA ALA A 880 -15.81 -29.72 -18.67
C ALA A 880 -16.95 -28.73 -18.94
N VAL A 881 -18.18 -29.14 -18.62
CA VAL A 881 -19.39 -28.33 -18.82
C VAL A 881 -20.24 -28.31 -17.54
N SER A 882 -20.92 -27.20 -17.30
CA SER A 882 -21.86 -27.05 -16.20
C SER A 882 -23.01 -26.10 -16.56
N SER A 883 -24.22 -26.47 -16.14
CA SER A 883 -25.43 -25.62 -16.20
C SER A 883 -25.56 -24.61 -15.06
N SER A 884 -24.95 -24.88 -13.91
CA SER A 884 -25.16 -24.09 -12.68
C SER A 884 -23.99 -23.18 -12.32
N GLY A 885 -22.75 -23.61 -12.53
CA GLY A 885 -21.58 -22.83 -12.18
C GLY A 885 -20.26 -23.58 -12.26
N CYS A 886 -19.17 -22.84 -12.32
CA CYS A 886 -17.82 -23.38 -12.44
C CYS A 886 -16.81 -22.54 -11.64
N GLN A 887 -15.68 -23.17 -11.31
CA GLN A 887 -14.52 -22.47 -10.80
C GLN A 887 -13.69 -21.96 -12.00
N PHE A 888 -13.32 -20.68 -11.98
CA PHE A 888 -12.38 -20.12 -12.95
C PHE A 888 -11.54 -19.01 -12.31
N LEU A 889 -10.21 -19.11 -12.43
CA LEU A 889 -9.25 -18.27 -11.71
C LEU A 889 -9.53 -18.23 -10.18
N ASP A 890 -9.61 -17.04 -9.60
CA ASP A 890 -9.83 -16.79 -8.16
C ASP A 890 -11.32 -16.70 -7.78
N ALA A 891 -12.24 -17.16 -8.64
CA ALA A 891 -13.68 -17.01 -8.43
C ALA A 891 -14.47 -18.29 -8.72
N PHE A 892 -15.66 -18.32 -8.13
CA PHE A 892 -16.73 -19.23 -8.50
C PHE A 892 -17.77 -18.43 -9.27
N ILE A 893 -17.98 -18.80 -10.53
CA ILE A 893 -18.91 -18.16 -11.47
C ILE A 893 -20.16 -19.04 -11.55
N PHE A 894 -21.34 -18.49 -11.37
CA PHE A 894 -22.57 -19.27 -11.28
C PHE A 894 -23.77 -18.55 -11.87
N LYS A 895 -24.81 -19.33 -12.14
CA LYS A 895 -26.10 -18.88 -12.66
C LYS A 895 -27.11 -18.87 -11.53
N GLU A 896 -27.74 -17.71 -11.31
CA GLU A 896 -28.81 -17.54 -10.31
C GLU A 896 -29.94 -16.74 -10.93
N SER A 897 -31.18 -17.26 -10.88
CA SER A 897 -32.35 -16.63 -11.49
C SER A 897 -32.15 -16.21 -12.96
N GLY A 898 -31.43 -17.03 -13.75
CA GLY A 898 -31.11 -16.77 -15.15
C GLY A 898 -30.02 -15.73 -15.40
N LYS A 899 -29.43 -15.13 -14.35
CA LYS A 899 -28.37 -14.13 -14.43
C LYS A 899 -27.01 -14.71 -14.07
N LEU A 900 -25.96 -14.11 -14.64
CA LEU A 900 -24.57 -14.44 -14.37
C LEU A 900 -24.10 -13.73 -13.09
N HIS A 901 -23.60 -14.51 -12.14
CA HIS A 901 -23.04 -14.04 -10.88
C HIS A 901 -21.65 -14.65 -10.64
N TRP A 902 -20.87 -14.02 -9.78
CA TRP A 902 -19.59 -14.54 -9.32
C TRP A 902 -19.27 -14.09 -7.90
N LYS A 903 -18.50 -14.92 -7.20
CA LYS A 903 -18.01 -14.70 -5.84
C LYS A 903 -16.56 -15.18 -5.70
N PRO A 904 -15.80 -14.69 -4.70
CA PRO A 904 -14.44 -15.16 -4.44
C PRO A 904 -14.42 -16.65 -4.15
N PHE A 905 -13.43 -17.37 -4.69
CA PHE A 905 -13.21 -18.78 -4.42
C PHE A 905 -11.88 -19.00 -3.72
N VAL A 906 -11.86 -19.90 -2.75
CA VAL A 906 -10.65 -20.29 -2.03
C VAL A 906 -10.49 -21.80 -2.15
N LYS A 907 -9.35 -22.24 -2.66
CA LYS A 907 -9.05 -23.67 -2.78
C LYS A 907 -8.99 -24.33 -1.39
N THR A 908 -9.48 -25.56 -1.32
CA THR A 908 -9.34 -26.43 -0.15
C THR A 908 -7.87 -26.56 0.25
N GLY A 909 -7.58 -26.47 1.55
CA GLY A 909 -6.22 -26.54 2.08
C GLY A 909 -5.40 -25.24 1.98
N ASN A 910 -5.99 -24.13 1.55
CA ASN A 910 -5.29 -22.83 1.57
C ASN A 910 -5.21 -22.26 3.00
N ASN A 911 -3.99 -22.03 3.51
CA ASN A 911 -3.74 -21.49 4.85
C ASN A 911 -4.07 -20.00 5.02
N ARG A 912 -4.51 -19.33 3.95
CA ARG A 912 -4.84 -17.89 3.87
C ARG A 912 -3.74 -17.04 4.52
N GLU A 913 -2.48 -17.34 4.18
CA GLU A 913 -1.33 -16.63 4.73
C GLU A 913 -1.42 -15.14 4.39
N ARG A 914 -1.61 -14.33 5.43
CA ARG A 914 -1.59 -12.87 5.38
C ARG A 914 -0.55 -12.39 6.40
N VAL A 915 0.05 -11.24 6.13
CA VAL A 915 1.04 -10.63 7.02
C VAL A 915 0.42 -10.51 8.42
N PRO A 916 0.96 -11.15 9.47
CA PRO A 916 0.39 -11.05 10.81
C PRO A 916 0.72 -9.71 11.45
N TRP A 917 -0.08 -9.28 12.42
CA TRP A 917 0.13 -7.98 13.09
C TRP A 917 1.47 -7.88 13.80
N VAL A 918 1.98 -9.00 14.32
CA VAL A 918 3.30 -9.10 14.97
C VAL A 918 4.49 -9.01 14.00
N SER A 919 4.25 -8.95 12.69
CA SER A 919 5.27 -8.74 11.67
C SER A 919 5.75 -7.29 11.68
N HIS A 920 7.03 -7.05 11.41
CA HIS A 920 7.64 -5.71 11.54
C HIS A 920 7.41 -4.79 10.34
N HIS A 921 6.44 -5.12 9.49
CA HIS A 921 6.05 -4.27 8.38
C HIS A 921 5.58 -2.91 8.89
N PRO A 922 5.96 -1.80 8.22
CA PRO A 922 5.39 -0.48 8.48
C PRO A 922 3.86 -0.48 8.44
N LEU A 923 3.23 0.39 9.23
CA LEU A 923 1.77 0.44 9.37
C LEU A 923 1.06 0.74 8.05
N ASP A 924 1.65 1.61 7.22
CA ASP A 924 1.16 1.93 5.89
C ASP A 924 1.20 0.73 4.94
N VAL A 925 2.20 -0.15 5.07
CA VAL A 925 2.25 -1.43 4.32
C VAL A 925 1.15 -2.37 4.81
N LYS A 926 1.01 -2.58 6.13
CA LYS A 926 -0.06 -3.43 6.71
C LYS A 926 -1.46 -2.95 6.29
N ARG A 927 -1.69 -1.64 6.35
CA ARG A 927 -2.92 -1.00 5.89
C ARG A 927 -3.11 -1.16 4.37
N GLY A 928 -2.04 -0.97 3.60
CA GLY A 928 -2.05 -1.11 2.15
C GLY A 928 -2.43 -2.51 1.69
N VAL A 929 -1.89 -3.55 2.33
CA VAL A 929 -2.23 -4.95 2.04
C VAL A 929 -3.72 -5.23 2.31
N TYR A 930 -4.25 -4.77 3.45
CA TYR A 930 -5.68 -4.90 3.76
C TYR A 930 -6.58 -4.18 2.74
N ILE A 931 -6.25 -2.94 2.37
CA ILE A 931 -6.99 -2.17 1.36
C ILE A 931 -6.89 -2.81 -0.04
N GLY A 932 -5.74 -3.41 -0.35
CA GLY A 932 -5.55 -4.20 -1.57
C GLY A 932 -6.52 -5.37 -1.64
N GLU A 933 -6.67 -6.12 -0.55
CA GLU A 933 -7.64 -7.22 -0.47
C GLU A 933 -9.08 -6.74 -0.61
N LEU A 934 -9.46 -5.60 0.00
CA LEU A 934 -10.78 -4.99 -0.23
C LEU A 934 -11.02 -4.67 -1.72
N SER A 935 -9.99 -4.19 -2.41
CA SER A 935 -10.07 -3.87 -3.84
C SER A 935 -10.19 -5.14 -4.69
N ARG A 936 -9.44 -6.19 -4.34
CA ARG A 936 -9.52 -7.51 -4.98
C ARG A 936 -10.91 -8.12 -4.82
N LEU A 937 -11.45 -8.12 -3.59
CA LEU A 937 -12.79 -8.63 -3.30
C LEU A 937 -13.89 -7.84 -4.02
N ALA A 938 -13.74 -6.53 -4.17
CA ALA A 938 -14.72 -5.72 -4.89
C ALA A 938 -14.87 -6.20 -6.35
N VAL A 939 -13.76 -6.52 -7.02
CA VAL A 939 -13.75 -7.07 -8.39
C VAL A 939 -14.32 -8.50 -8.42
N LEU A 940 -13.98 -9.33 -7.44
CA LEU A 940 -14.38 -10.73 -7.33
C LEU A 940 -15.83 -10.95 -6.87
N CYS A 941 -16.61 -9.89 -6.68
CA CYS A 941 -18.00 -9.99 -6.28
C CYS A 941 -18.89 -9.33 -7.33
N SER A 942 -19.87 -10.09 -7.83
CA SER A 942 -20.84 -9.57 -8.81
C SER A 942 -21.83 -8.57 -8.20
N THR A 943 -22.20 -8.74 -6.94
CA THR A 943 -23.16 -7.89 -6.23
C THR A 943 -22.58 -7.33 -4.93
N LYS A 944 -23.20 -6.26 -4.42
CA LYS A 944 -22.74 -5.59 -3.20
C LYS A 944 -22.96 -6.48 -1.98
N GLU A 945 -24.00 -7.32 -2.01
CA GLU A 945 -24.37 -8.25 -0.96
C GLU A 945 -23.29 -9.33 -0.80
N ILE A 946 -22.85 -9.93 -1.91
CA ILE A 946 -21.73 -10.89 -1.94
C ILE A 946 -20.45 -10.21 -1.45
N TYR A 947 -20.20 -8.97 -1.87
CA TYR A 947 -19.03 -8.20 -1.44
C TYR A 947 -19.01 -7.97 0.08
N ILE A 948 -20.14 -7.56 0.67
CA ILE A 948 -20.26 -7.37 2.12
C ILE A 948 -20.03 -8.69 2.86
N GLY A 949 -20.57 -9.81 2.34
CA GLY A 949 -20.30 -11.15 2.89
C GLY A 949 -18.80 -11.47 2.91
N ALA A 950 -18.12 -11.31 1.78
CA ALA A 950 -16.69 -11.58 1.66
C ALA A 950 -15.81 -10.67 2.56
N ILE A 951 -16.25 -9.44 2.83
CA ILE A 951 -15.55 -8.53 3.74
C ILE A 951 -15.67 -8.99 5.20
N ARG A 952 -16.80 -9.59 5.60
CA ARG A 952 -16.93 -10.16 6.95
C ARG A 952 -15.87 -11.24 7.17
N ASP A 953 -15.71 -12.13 6.19
CA ASP A 953 -14.67 -13.16 6.21
C ASP A 953 -13.26 -12.57 6.22
N LEU A 954 -13.03 -11.50 5.44
CA LEU A 954 -11.75 -10.78 5.43
C LEU A 954 -11.44 -10.15 6.79
N ASN A 955 -12.42 -9.50 7.41
CA ASN A 955 -12.24 -8.88 8.72
C ASN A 955 -11.95 -9.95 9.77
N ALA A 956 -12.73 -11.03 9.80
CA ALA A 956 -12.46 -12.18 10.66
C ALA A 956 -11.02 -12.70 10.46
N LEU A 957 -10.57 -12.87 9.22
CA LEU A 957 -9.21 -13.30 8.90
C LEU A 957 -8.13 -12.37 9.48
N TYR A 958 -8.30 -11.04 9.38
CA TYR A 958 -7.31 -10.09 9.89
C TYR A 958 -7.34 -9.98 11.42
N LEU A 959 -8.50 -10.09 12.05
CA LEU A 959 -8.63 -10.21 13.51
C LEU A 959 -7.93 -11.49 13.99
N MET A 960 -8.18 -12.61 13.30
CA MET A 960 -7.44 -13.87 13.41
C MET A 960 -6.00 -13.80 12.87
N ARG A 961 -5.43 -12.62 12.62
CA ARG A 961 -3.98 -12.42 12.38
C ARG A 961 -3.39 -11.36 13.33
N GLY A 962 -4.18 -10.88 14.28
CA GLY A 962 -3.76 -10.04 15.40
C GLY A 962 -3.94 -8.57 15.18
N TYR A 963 -4.63 -8.20 14.11
CA TYR A 963 -4.89 -6.81 13.85
C TYR A 963 -5.86 -6.25 14.89
N PRO A 964 -5.58 -5.05 15.43
CA PRO A 964 -6.50 -4.37 16.32
C PRO A 964 -7.85 -4.13 15.64
N GLU A 965 -8.93 -4.53 16.31
CA GLU A 965 -10.28 -4.49 15.74
C GLU A 965 -10.69 -3.08 15.30
N ASN A 966 -10.45 -2.09 16.16
CA ASN A 966 -10.72 -0.69 15.87
C ASN A 966 -10.04 -0.21 14.57
N LEU A 967 -8.81 -0.66 14.29
CA LEU A 967 -8.10 -0.31 13.06
C LEU A 967 -8.70 -1.00 11.84
N VAL A 968 -8.96 -2.31 11.91
CA VAL A 968 -9.58 -3.07 10.82
C VAL A 968 -10.93 -2.47 10.45
N MET A 969 -11.80 -2.24 11.43
CA MET A 969 -13.12 -1.65 11.21
C MET A 969 -13.02 -0.22 10.67
N SER A 970 -12.07 0.59 11.15
CA SER A 970 -11.81 1.93 10.63
C SER A 970 -11.37 1.91 9.17
N TRP A 971 -10.43 1.02 8.81
CA TRP A 971 -9.95 0.88 7.44
C TRP A 971 -11.03 0.36 6.51
N CYS A 972 -11.82 -0.63 6.97
CA CYS A 972 -12.98 -1.16 6.27
C CYS A 972 -13.97 -0.04 5.94
N LYS A 973 -14.48 0.65 6.97
CA LYS A 973 -15.49 1.70 6.84
C LYS A 973 -15.05 2.83 5.90
N LYS A 974 -13.78 3.22 5.97
CA LYS A 974 -13.22 4.30 5.12
C LYS A 974 -13.07 3.93 3.65
N ASN A 975 -12.96 2.64 3.30
CA ASN A 975 -12.58 2.22 1.95
C ASN A 975 -13.67 1.40 1.23
N ILE A 976 -14.55 0.70 1.95
CA ILE A 976 -15.51 -0.26 1.37
C ILE A 976 -16.31 0.30 0.19
N GLN A 977 -16.90 1.49 0.35
CA GLN A 977 -17.74 2.10 -0.68
C GLN A 977 -16.91 2.56 -1.88
N GLU A 978 -15.79 3.26 -1.63
CA GLU A 978 -14.90 3.75 -2.68
C GLU A 978 -14.35 2.59 -3.53
N ARG A 979 -13.97 1.47 -2.91
CA ARG A 979 -13.47 0.29 -3.64
C ARG A 979 -14.55 -0.36 -4.48
N TRP A 980 -15.77 -0.48 -3.96
CA TRP A 980 -16.90 -1.00 -4.72
C TRP A 980 -17.19 -0.15 -5.96
N GLU A 981 -17.24 1.18 -5.81
CA GLU A 981 -17.52 2.11 -6.91
C GLU A 981 -16.42 2.13 -7.96
N LYS A 982 -15.14 2.05 -7.54
CA LYS A 982 -13.98 2.12 -8.46
C LYS A 982 -13.50 0.77 -9.00
N ARG A 983 -14.17 -0.35 -8.68
CA ARG A 983 -13.67 -1.71 -8.98
C ARG A 983 -13.29 -1.94 -10.46
N PHE A 984 -14.11 -1.42 -11.39
CA PHE A 984 -13.88 -1.54 -12.83
C PHE A 984 -13.35 -0.26 -13.49
N ALA A 985 -13.06 0.79 -12.70
CA ALA A 985 -12.42 1.98 -13.23
C ALA A 985 -11.01 1.62 -13.75
N LEU A 986 -10.73 2.01 -14.99
CA LEU A 986 -9.39 2.00 -15.53
C LEU A 986 -8.63 3.17 -14.90
N ARG A 987 -7.44 2.91 -14.35
CA ARG A 987 -6.54 4.00 -13.98
C ARG A 987 -6.07 4.63 -15.28
N ILE A 988 -6.58 5.81 -15.60
CA ILE A 988 -5.93 6.69 -16.56
C ILE A 988 -4.62 7.09 -15.87
N ALA A 989 -3.48 6.68 -16.42
CA ALA A 989 -2.21 7.19 -15.97
C ALA A 989 -2.23 8.70 -16.23
N GLU A 990 -2.40 9.50 -15.19
CA GLU A 990 -2.09 10.92 -15.24
C GLU A 990 -0.65 11.06 -15.75
N HIS A 991 -0.40 12.09 -16.57
CA HIS A 991 0.86 12.38 -17.26
C HIS A 991 2.12 11.96 -16.48
N ASP A 992 3.15 11.48 -17.18
CA ASP A 992 4.45 11.09 -16.63
C ASP A 992 5.15 12.26 -15.89
N GLU A 993 4.67 12.57 -14.69
CA GLU A 993 5.41 13.40 -13.74
C GLU A 993 6.71 12.67 -13.43
N SER A 994 7.83 13.33 -13.72
CA SER A 994 9.15 12.76 -13.46
C SER A 994 9.31 12.48 -11.95
N ILE A 995 9.58 11.21 -11.59
CA ILE A 995 9.74 10.82 -10.18
C ILE A 995 11.22 10.75 -9.83
N LEU A 996 11.57 11.34 -8.68
CA LEU A 996 12.89 11.23 -8.06
C LEU A 996 12.78 10.39 -6.80
N VAL A 997 13.56 9.31 -6.74
CA VAL A 997 13.41 8.26 -5.72
C VAL A 997 14.64 8.19 -4.84
N LEU A 998 14.47 8.37 -3.53
CA LEU A 998 15.43 7.97 -2.51
C LEU A 998 15.28 6.46 -2.27
N LYS A 999 16.34 5.68 -2.53
CA LYS A 999 16.32 4.22 -2.39
C LYS A 999 16.82 3.82 -1.00
N THR A 1000 16.05 3.01 -0.29
CA THR A 1000 16.37 2.58 1.08
C THR A 1000 15.66 1.26 1.44
N ARG A 1001 15.64 0.88 2.72
CA ARG A 1001 14.92 -0.28 3.28
C ARG A 1001 13.87 0.16 4.32
N PHE A 1002 12.97 -0.74 4.72
CA PHE A 1002 12.00 -0.45 5.79
C PHE A 1002 12.73 -0.18 7.09
N ASP A 1003 12.46 0.98 7.68
CA ASP A 1003 13.02 1.39 8.96
C ASP A 1003 12.08 2.42 9.58
N GLN A 1004 12.00 2.44 10.90
CA GLN A 1004 11.16 3.38 11.62
C GLN A 1004 11.67 4.81 11.51
N VAL A 1005 12.98 5.03 11.30
CA VAL A 1005 13.56 6.38 11.16
C VAL A 1005 12.92 7.22 10.05
N TRP A 1006 12.34 6.55 9.04
CA TRP A 1006 11.62 7.21 7.95
C TRP A 1006 10.32 7.89 8.38
N ASN A 1007 9.79 7.60 9.57
CA ASN A 1007 8.62 8.29 10.11
C ASN A 1007 8.89 9.77 10.43
N TRP A 1008 10.15 10.14 10.63
CA TRP A 1008 10.57 11.53 10.88
C TRP A 1008 11.03 12.26 9.61
N PHE A 1009 11.00 11.62 8.45
CA PHE A 1009 11.57 12.15 7.22
C PHE A 1009 10.52 12.41 6.15
N SER A 1010 10.46 13.65 5.63
CA SER A 1010 9.63 14.01 4.48
C SER A 1010 10.48 14.19 3.21
N ALA A 1011 10.30 13.31 2.22
CA ALA A 1011 10.94 13.45 0.91
C ALA A 1011 10.38 14.63 0.11
N ALA A 1012 9.12 15.00 0.33
CA ALA A 1012 8.50 16.15 -0.32
C ALA A 1012 9.13 17.47 0.16
N GLU A 1013 9.36 17.60 1.47
CA GLU A 1013 10.03 18.77 2.06
C GLU A 1013 11.51 18.83 1.68
N LEU A 1014 12.20 17.69 1.62
CA LEU A 1014 13.56 17.63 1.06
C LEU A 1014 13.57 18.15 -0.38
N GLY A 1015 12.70 17.63 -1.23
CA GLY A 1015 12.60 18.03 -2.63
C GLY A 1015 12.33 19.52 -2.76
N LYS A 1016 11.32 20.02 -2.02
CA LYS A 1016 10.98 21.44 -1.96
C LYS A 1016 12.16 22.31 -1.51
N THR A 1017 12.89 21.91 -0.48
CA THR A 1017 14.08 22.65 0.02
C THR A 1017 15.14 22.81 -1.06
N VAL A 1018 15.38 21.75 -1.84
CA VAL A 1018 16.39 21.76 -2.92
C VAL A 1018 15.89 22.56 -4.13
N THR A 1019 14.66 22.32 -4.59
CA THR A 1019 14.12 22.96 -5.79
C THR A 1019 13.82 24.44 -5.59
N GLU A 1020 13.30 24.85 -4.42
CA GLU A 1020 13.10 26.27 -4.10
C GLU A 1020 14.41 27.04 -3.98
N TYR A 1021 15.49 26.39 -3.50
CA TYR A 1021 16.80 27.00 -3.52
C TYR A 1021 17.26 27.25 -4.96
N TRP A 1022 17.21 26.23 -5.83
CA TRP A 1022 17.61 26.38 -7.22
C TRP A 1022 16.79 27.44 -7.96
N SER A 1023 15.45 27.41 -7.85
CA SER A 1023 14.58 28.42 -8.46
C SER A 1023 14.89 29.84 -7.97
N ALA A 1024 15.03 30.01 -6.65
CA ALA A 1024 15.34 31.32 -6.07
C ALA A 1024 16.69 31.85 -6.57
N TRP A 1025 17.71 30.98 -6.70
CA TRP A 1025 19.02 31.40 -7.18
C TRP A 1025 18.93 31.99 -8.60
N TYR A 1026 18.23 31.32 -9.53
CA TYR A 1026 18.05 31.84 -10.89
C TYR A 1026 17.31 33.18 -10.92
N GLU A 1027 16.20 33.31 -10.18
CA GLU A 1027 15.42 34.56 -10.13
C GLU A 1027 16.20 35.77 -9.59
N HIS A 1028 17.18 35.52 -8.73
CA HIS A 1028 18.04 36.56 -8.16
C HIS A 1028 19.23 36.86 -9.07
N ALA A 1029 19.87 35.84 -9.64
CA ALA A 1029 20.98 35.99 -10.58
C ALA A 1029 20.57 36.74 -11.86
N GLU A 1030 19.35 36.52 -12.37
CA GLU A 1030 18.77 37.30 -13.48
C GLU A 1030 18.62 38.80 -13.18
N LYS A 1031 18.58 39.19 -11.89
CA LYS A 1031 18.48 40.58 -11.43
C LYS A 1031 19.81 41.13 -10.92
N GLY A 1032 20.89 40.34 -10.98
CA GLY A 1032 22.20 40.70 -10.40
C GLY A 1032 22.22 40.81 -8.88
N LEU A 1033 21.27 40.14 -8.20
CA LEU A 1033 21.14 40.19 -6.74
C LEU A 1033 21.86 39.00 -6.10
N TYR A 1034 23.03 39.22 -5.51
CA TYR A 1034 23.80 38.19 -4.82
C TYR A 1034 23.86 38.46 -3.31
N SER A 1035 23.95 37.39 -2.52
CA SER A 1035 24.01 37.45 -1.06
C SER A 1035 25.05 36.47 -0.52
N VAL A 1036 25.88 36.95 0.40
CA VAL A 1036 26.89 36.14 1.11
C VAL A 1036 26.34 35.64 2.46
N ASP A 1037 25.03 35.67 2.67
CA ASP A 1037 24.43 35.16 3.91
C ASP A 1037 24.76 33.67 4.11
N SER A 1038 25.49 33.38 5.20
CA SER A 1038 25.85 32.02 5.62
C SER A 1038 24.66 31.07 5.81
N SER A 1039 23.45 31.60 6.02
CA SER A 1039 22.25 30.80 6.26
C SER A 1039 21.64 30.24 4.96
N ARG A 1040 21.65 31.02 3.88
CA ARG A 1040 21.16 30.69 2.53
C ARG A 1040 21.94 31.55 1.50
N PRO A 1041 23.18 31.16 1.18
CA PRO A 1041 24.03 31.99 0.33
C PRO A 1041 23.51 31.96 -1.11
N LEU A 1042 23.45 33.12 -1.76
CA LEU A 1042 23.16 33.28 -3.19
C LEU A 1042 24.43 33.83 -3.84
N ILE A 1043 25.44 32.97 -3.95
CA ILE A 1043 26.78 33.37 -4.38
C ILE A 1043 26.77 33.62 -5.89
N LYS A 1044 27.54 34.62 -6.32
CA LYS A 1044 27.84 34.84 -7.74
C LYS A 1044 28.64 33.65 -8.31
N PRO A 1045 28.45 33.29 -9.59
CA PRO A 1045 29.32 32.32 -10.23
C PRO A 1045 30.79 32.73 -10.09
N ASP A 1046 31.65 31.78 -9.69
CA ASP A 1046 33.09 32.00 -9.65
C ASP A 1046 33.70 31.49 -10.95
N PRO A 1047 34.32 32.35 -11.78
CA PRO A 1047 34.94 31.93 -13.03
C PRO A 1047 36.11 30.96 -12.84
N ASN A 1048 36.65 30.82 -11.63
CA ASN A 1048 37.72 29.86 -11.30
C ASN A 1048 37.18 28.53 -10.75
N TYR A 1049 35.87 28.39 -10.56
CA TYR A 1049 35.28 27.16 -10.05
C TYR A 1049 35.20 26.11 -11.16
N VAL A 1050 36.02 25.06 -11.05
CA VAL A 1050 36.04 23.96 -12.01
C VAL A 1050 34.84 23.04 -11.80
N HIS A 1051 34.06 22.83 -12.86
CA HIS A 1051 32.93 21.91 -12.90
C HIS A 1051 32.94 21.07 -14.17
N ASP A 1052 32.22 19.95 -14.20
CA ASP A 1052 32.23 19.02 -15.34
C ASP A 1052 31.13 19.36 -16.39
N LEU A 1053 30.42 20.48 -16.26
CA LEU A 1053 29.37 20.92 -17.21
C LEU A 1053 29.89 21.89 -18.28
N ASP A 1054 30.86 21.45 -19.07
CA ASP A 1054 31.45 22.30 -20.12
C ASP A 1054 30.74 22.15 -21.48
N ASP A 1055 30.17 20.96 -21.75
CA ASP A 1055 29.47 20.61 -22.99
C ASP A 1055 27.94 20.80 -22.88
N VAL A 1056 27.47 21.96 -22.44
CA VAL A 1056 26.01 22.23 -22.31
C VAL A 1056 25.44 22.76 -23.63
N ARG A 1057 24.25 22.31 -24.00
CA ARG A 1057 23.59 22.81 -25.22
C ARG A 1057 23.20 24.28 -25.10
N PRO A 1058 23.40 25.12 -26.15
CA PRO A 1058 23.11 26.55 -26.12
C PRO A 1058 21.69 26.90 -25.63
N GLU A 1059 20.68 26.12 -26.00
CA GLU A 1059 19.29 26.37 -25.62
C GLU A 1059 19.01 26.18 -24.11
N LEU A 1060 19.87 25.44 -23.40
CA LEU A 1060 19.76 25.14 -21.98
C LEU A 1060 20.46 26.16 -21.07
N PHE A 1061 21.09 27.19 -21.65
CA PHE A 1061 21.67 28.31 -20.89
C PHE A 1061 20.64 29.41 -20.62
N THR A 1062 20.75 30.09 -19.48
CA THR A 1062 20.04 31.34 -19.21
C THR A 1062 21.03 32.49 -19.04
N GLN A 1063 20.57 33.71 -19.32
CA GLN A 1063 21.35 34.93 -19.10
C GLN A 1063 21.20 35.37 -17.65
N ILE A 1064 22.31 35.75 -17.03
CA ILE A 1064 22.38 36.30 -15.68
C ILE A 1064 23.24 37.57 -15.68
N LEU A 1065 23.08 38.40 -14.65
CA LEU A 1065 23.86 39.63 -14.46
C LEU A 1065 24.95 39.40 -13.41
N VAL A 1066 26.22 39.57 -13.76
CA VAL A 1066 27.36 39.45 -12.83
C VAL A 1066 28.20 40.73 -12.93
N ASP A 1067 28.33 41.47 -11.83
CA ASP A 1067 29.12 42.71 -11.74
C ASP A 1067 28.82 43.75 -12.86
N GLY A 1068 27.59 43.75 -13.40
CA GLY A 1068 27.13 44.65 -14.47
C GLY A 1068 27.26 44.10 -15.89
N GLU A 1069 27.90 42.95 -16.07
CA GLU A 1069 28.07 42.23 -17.34
C GLU A 1069 27.05 41.09 -17.45
N THR A 1070 26.75 40.66 -18.69
CA THR A 1070 25.85 39.54 -18.95
C THR A 1070 26.66 38.24 -19.11
N GLU A 1071 26.38 37.25 -18.27
CA GLU A 1071 26.97 35.91 -18.36
C GLU A 1071 25.90 34.85 -18.68
N PHE A 1072 26.33 33.73 -19.27
CA PHE A 1072 25.45 32.60 -19.59
C PHE A 1072 25.77 31.42 -18.67
N VAL A 1073 24.75 30.89 -17.98
CA VAL A 1073 24.89 29.73 -17.08
C VAL A 1073 23.86 28.63 -17.38
N PRO A 1074 24.19 27.34 -17.15
CA PRO A 1074 23.23 26.24 -17.32
C PRO A 1074 21.97 26.37 -16.41
N ASP A 1075 20.79 26.17 -16.98
CA ASP A 1075 19.49 26.40 -16.31
C ASP A 1075 18.67 25.13 -16.04
N LEU A 1076 18.55 24.73 -14.76
CA LEU A 1076 17.78 23.56 -14.33
C LEU A 1076 16.28 23.70 -14.60
N ARG A 1077 15.75 24.92 -14.74
CA ARG A 1077 14.33 25.16 -15.08
C ARG A 1077 14.01 24.65 -16.49
N LYS A 1078 15.00 24.59 -17.39
CA LYS A 1078 14.85 24.20 -18.79
C LYS A 1078 14.88 22.69 -19.04
N ILE A 1079 15.31 21.89 -18.05
CA ILE A 1079 15.40 20.42 -18.16
C ILE A 1079 14.26 19.67 -17.43
N GLY A 1080 13.25 20.39 -16.94
CA GLY A 1080 12.03 19.81 -16.34
C GLY A 1080 12.22 19.09 -14.99
N LEU A 1081 13.41 19.15 -14.39
CA LEU A 1081 13.75 18.45 -13.14
C LEU A 1081 13.06 19.05 -11.90
N LEU A 1082 12.77 20.35 -11.91
CA LEU A 1082 12.21 21.06 -10.76
C LEU A 1082 10.75 20.69 -10.46
N GLY A 1083 10.02 20.23 -11.48
CA GLY A 1083 8.66 19.71 -11.33
C GLY A 1083 8.59 18.24 -10.89
N SER A 1084 9.74 17.60 -10.66
CA SER A 1084 9.77 16.18 -10.29
C SER A 1084 9.16 15.94 -8.90
N ARG A 1085 8.43 14.84 -8.74
CA ARG A 1085 7.93 14.39 -7.44
C ARG A 1085 8.98 13.56 -6.70
N TRP A 1086 9.30 13.94 -5.46
CA TRP A 1086 10.30 13.27 -4.63
C TRP A 1086 9.64 12.25 -3.70
N ILE A 1087 10.09 10.99 -3.75
CA ILE A 1087 9.54 9.91 -2.93
C ILE A 1087 10.65 9.05 -2.32
N VAL A 1088 10.31 8.33 -1.26
CA VAL A 1088 11.16 7.27 -0.69
C VAL A 1088 10.66 5.92 -1.18
N SER A 1089 11.52 5.16 -1.84
CA SER A 1089 11.28 3.74 -2.13
C SER A 1089 11.99 2.89 -1.11
N ARG A 1090 11.20 2.17 -0.31
CA ARG A 1090 11.68 1.34 0.80
C ARG A 1090 11.57 -0.14 0.39
N LYS A 1091 12.71 -0.82 0.32
CA LYS A 1091 12.78 -2.26 0.15
C LYS A 1091 12.44 -2.99 1.44
N ARG A 1092 11.89 -4.20 1.34
CA ARG A 1092 11.64 -5.05 2.52
C ARG A 1092 12.95 -5.49 3.18
N ASN A 1093 12.92 -5.65 4.50
CA ASN A 1093 14.03 -6.27 5.24
C ASN A 1093 13.96 -7.80 5.13
N THR A 1094 14.90 -8.48 5.77
CA THR A 1094 14.95 -9.95 5.86
C THR A 1094 13.62 -10.48 6.40
N ASN A 1095 12.98 -11.34 5.61
CA ASN A 1095 11.76 -12.03 6.00
C ASN A 1095 12.03 -13.54 6.18
N LEU A 1096 11.00 -14.28 6.61
CA LEU A 1096 11.09 -15.73 6.81
C LEU A 1096 11.41 -16.48 5.51
N PHE A 1097 10.92 -16.01 4.35
CA PHE A 1097 11.29 -16.56 3.04
C PHE A 1097 12.80 -16.52 2.77
N ASP A 1098 13.45 -15.40 3.08
CA ASP A 1098 14.89 -15.25 2.84
C ASP A 1098 15.69 -16.21 3.72
N LEU A 1099 15.29 -16.35 5.00
CA LEU A 1099 15.91 -17.30 5.92
C LEU A 1099 15.64 -18.75 5.54
N ALA A 1100 14.41 -19.10 5.15
CA ALA A 1100 14.04 -20.44 4.69
C ALA A 1100 14.92 -20.89 3.51
N ASN A 1101 15.21 -20.00 2.56
CA ASN A 1101 16.13 -20.29 1.46
C ASN A 1101 17.58 -20.50 1.92
N VAL A 1102 18.06 -19.71 2.88
CA VAL A 1102 19.41 -19.88 3.46
C VAL A 1102 19.51 -21.20 4.23
N TRP A 1103 18.49 -21.53 5.02
CA TRP A 1103 18.44 -22.80 5.76
C TRP A 1103 18.35 -23.98 4.81
N LYS A 1104 17.53 -23.92 3.76
CA LYS A 1104 17.47 -24.95 2.71
C LYS A 1104 18.87 -25.23 2.12
N LYS A 1105 19.64 -24.19 1.78
CA LYS A 1105 21.03 -24.34 1.31
C LYS A 1105 21.96 -24.94 2.37
N THR A 1106 21.80 -24.54 3.63
CA THR A 1106 22.62 -25.06 4.74
C THR A 1106 22.36 -26.55 4.98
N VAL A 1107 21.08 -26.97 4.94
CA VAL A 1107 20.66 -28.37 5.08
C VAL A 1107 21.19 -29.21 3.91
N PHE A 1108 21.20 -28.68 2.69
CA PHE A 1108 21.87 -29.35 1.58
C PHE A 1108 23.37 -29.54 1.84
N ARG A 1109 24.09 -28.45 2.18
CA ARG A 1109 25.55 -28.46 2.35
C ARG A 1109 26.04 -29.35 3.49
N LYS A 1110 25.40 -29.31 4.66
CA LYS A 1110 25.84 -30.09 5.85
C LYS A 1110 25.87 -31.59 5.54
N LEU A 1111 24.93 -32.10 4.76
CA LEU A 1111 24.96 -33.52 4.40
C LEU A 1111 26.06 -33.83 3.38
N ASP A 1112 26.35 -32.91 2.43
CA ASP A 1112 27.49 -33.10 1.53
C ASP A 1112 28.78 -33.23 2.35
N GLU A 1113 28.94 -32.40 3.39
CA GLU A 1113 30.02 -32.51 4.39
C GLU A 1113 29.96 -33.86 5.15
N ASP A 1114 28.80 -34.26 5.69
CA ASP A 1114 28.62 -35.54 6.42
C ASP A 1114 28.86 -36.79 5.54
N ILE A 1115 28.58 -36.73 4.23
CA ILE A 1115 28.84 -37.81 3.25
C ILE A 1115 30.33 -37.92 2.97
N ALA A 1116 31.03 -36.79 2.80
CA ALA A 1116 32.49 -36.76 2.66
C ALA A 1116 33.16 -37.37 3.89
N GLU A 1117 32.73 -37.00 5.10
CA GLU A 1117 33.30 -37.49 6.35
C GLU A 1117 33.08 -39.01 6.55
N LYS A 1118 31.99 -39.58 6.01
CA LYS A 1118 31.70 -41.03 6.06
C LYS A 1118 32.37 -41.85 4.95
N GLY A 1119 33.27 -41.25 4.18
CA GLY A 1119 33.97 -41.92 3.07
C GLY A 1119 33.11 -42.15 1.84
N GLY A 1120 31.96 -41.49 1.73
CA GLY A 1120 31.18 -41.43 0.49
C GLY A 1120 31.84 -40.47 -0.50
N VAL A 1121 31.78 -40.78 -1.79
CA VAL A 1121 32.23 -39.87 -2.84
C VAL A 1121 31.27 -38.69 -2.90
N VAL A 1122 31.69 -37.53 -2.40
CA VAL A 1122 31.00 -36.26 -2.63
C VAL A 1122 31.39 -35.80 -4.03
N PRO A 1123 30.45 -35.44 -4.91
CA PRO A 1123 30.78 -34.88 -6.22
C PRO A 1123 31.63 -33.62 -5.99
N GLU A 1124 32.84 -33.58 -6.55
CA GLU A 1124 33.69 -32.39 -6.49
C GLU A 1124 32.93 -31.20 -7.09
N THR A 1125 32.39 -30.33 -6.24
CA THR A 1125 32.04 -28.99 -6.67
C THR A 1125 33.34 -28.31 -7.04
N GLN A 1126 33.60 -28.13 -8.33
CA GLN A 1126 34.78 -27.39 -8.80
C GLN A 1126 34.89 -26.07 -8.04
N ASN A 1127 35.93 -25.99 -7.22
CA ASN A 1127 36.35 -24.83 -6.46
C ASN A 1127 36.57 -23.65 -7.42
N VAL A 1128 35.59 -22.73 -7.47
CA VAL A 1128 35.83 -21.39 -7.98
C VAL A 1128 36.22 -20.51 -6.79
N ASN A 1129 37.54 -20.30 -6.67
CA ASN A 1129 38.23 -19.32 -5.83
C ASN A 1129 38.27 -19.56 -4.29
N GLU A 1130 39.14 -20.48 -3.87
CA GLU A 1130 39.58 -20.63 -2.47
C GLU A 1130 40.27 -19.36 -1.90
N THR A 1131 40.73 -18.43 -2.74
CA THR A 1131 41.37 -17.17 -2.30
C THR A 1131 40.38 -16.13 -1.76
N TYR A 1132 39.07 -16.28 -2.01
CA TYR A 1132 38.05 -15.40 -1.44
C TYR A 1132 37.41 -15.96 -0.17
N HIS A 1133 37.59 -17.25 0.12
CA HIS A 1133 36.99 -17.91 1.28
C HIS A 1133 37.90 -17.93 2.51
N SER A 1134 39.24 -17.99 2.37
CA SER A 1134 40.12 -17.90 3.55
C SER A 1134 40.02 -16.54 4.25
N ALA A 1135 39.84 -15.44 3.50
CA ALA A 1135 39.66 -14.11 4.06
C ALA A 1135 38.31 -13.91 4.79
N LEU A 1136 37.30 -14.72 4.49
CA LEU A 1136 36.01 -14.73 5.19
C LEU A 1136 36.00 -15.65 6.41
N VAL A 1137 36.86 -16.68 6.41
CA VAL A 1137 37.03 -17.62 7.54
C VAL A 1137 38.00 -17.06 8.58
N GLU A 1138 39.11 -16.45 8.17
CA GLU A 1138 40.02 -15.73 9.09
C GLU A 1138 39.35 -14.50 9.72
N ALA A 1139 38.42 -13.84 9.02
CA ALA A 1139 37.59 -12.78 9.59
C ALA A 1139 36.48 -13.30 10.53
N ALA A 1140 36.11 -14.58 10.44
CA ALA A 1140 35.13 -15.23 11.31
C ALA A 1140 35.77 -15.83 12.57
N GLU A 1141 37.06 -16.20 12.53
CA GLU A 1141 37.76 -16.82 13.66
C GLU A 1141 38.50 -15.83 14.58
N GLN A 1142 38.63 -14.56 14.19
CA GLN A 1142 39.16 -13.50 15.07
C GLN A 1142 38.09 -12.75 15.88
N ILE A 1143 36.82 -13.12 15.80
CA ILE A 1143 35.77 -12.54 16.65
C ILE A 1143 35.60 -13.44 17.88
N SER A 1144 36.39 -13.14 18.90
CA SER A 1144 36.21 -13.66 20.25
C SER A 1144 34.79 -13.34 20.75
N ILE A 1145 34.21 -14.35 21.40
CA ILE A 1145 33.02 -14.35 22.25
C ILE A 1145 32.81 -12.99 22.93
N GLU A 1146 31.80 -12.21 22.49
CA GLU A 1146 30.91 -11.42 23.35
C GLU A 1146 29.80 -10.70 22.53
N SER A 1147 28.55 -11.08 22.83
CA SER A 1147 27.28 -10.37 22.59
C SER A 1147 26.74 -10.18 21.16
N ASP A 1148 25.46 -10.58 21.03
CA ASP A 1148 24.46 -10.30 19.99
C ASP A 1148 24.78 -9.10 19.07
N ASN A 1149 25.22 -9.36 17.82
CA ASN A 1149 25.19 -8.35 16.77
C ASN A 1149 24.95 -8.90 15.36
N GLU A 1150 24.34 -8.02 14.55
CA GLU A 1150 23.63 -8.24 13.30
C GLU A 1150 24.35 -9.06 12.22
N ILE A 1151 23.74 -10.17 11.79
CA ILE A 1151 24.06 -10.81 10.51
C ILE A 1151 23.51 -9.91 9.39
N ILE A 1152 24.32 -8.99 8.91
CA ILE A 1152 24.07 -8.24 7.68
C ILE A 1152 24.37 -9.17 6.49
N LEU A 1153 23.33 -9.83 5.98
CA LEU A 1153 23.41 -10.54 4.70
C LEU A 1153 23.57 -9.51 3.56
N HIS A 1154 24.82 -9.22 3.18
CA HIS A 1154 25.12 -8.42 2.01
C HIS A 1154 25.03 -9.24 0.71
N ARG A 1155 24.40 -8.60 -0.29
CA ARG A 1155 24.42 -8.91 -1.74
C ARG A 1155 23.76 -10.22 -2.18
N ARG A 1156 22.42 -10.18 -2.30
CA ARG A 1156 21.79 -10.71 -3.51
C ARG A 1156 22.31 -9.90 -4.71
N SER A 1157 22.74 -10.59 -5.76
CA SER A 1157 22.91 -9.99 -7.07
C SER A 1157 21.60 -9.29 -7.46
N ILE A 1158 21.72 -8.03 -7.88
CA ILE A 1158 20.63 -7.07 -8.16
C ILE A 1158 19.72 -7.52 -9.32
N SER A 1159 19.91 -8.72 -9.88
CA SER A 1159 19.17 -9.27 -11.02
C SER A 1159 17.76 -9.82 -10.71
N GLN A 1160 17.37 -9.94 -9.43
CA GLN A 1160 16.04 -10.43 -9.01
C GLN A 1160 14.98 -9.33 -8.83
N GLU A 1161 15.31 -8.07 -9.10
CA GLU A 1161 14.34 -6.96 -9.05
C GLU A 1161 14.33 -6.23 -10.39
N ARG A 1162 13.89 -6.94 -11.44
CA ARG A 1162 13.15 -6.24 -12.49
C ARG A 1162 11.69 -6.20 -12.07
N GLU A 1163 11.11 -5.03 -12.26
CA GLU A 1163 9.76 -4.66 -11.92
C GLU A 1163 8.79 -5.81 -12.25
N HIS A 1164 8.09 -6.32 -11.23
CA HIS A 1164 6.85 -7.05 -11.44
C HIS A 1164 5.77 -5.96 -11.56
N PRO A 1165 5.20 -5.68 -12.74
CA PRO A 1165 4.26 -4.57 -12.94
C PRO A 1165 2.84 -4.93 -12.48
N GLU A 1166 2.68 -5.60 -11.33
CA GLU A 1166 1.34 -5.82 -10.75
C GLU A 1166 0.86 -4.67 -9.84
N PHE A 1167 1.66 -3.60 -9.71
CA PHE A 1167 1.16 -2.29 -9.30
C PHE A 1167 1.56 -1.22 -10.32
N GLY A 1168 0.96 -1.33 -11.51
CA GLY A 1168 0.69 -0.28 -12.50
C GLY A 1168 1.68 0.88 -12.64
N ARG A 1169 2.45 0.85 -13.74
CA ARG A 1169 2.62 1.95 -14.71
C ARG A 1169 3.30 1.35 -15.95
N ILE A 1170 2.53 1.26 -17.04
CA ILE A 1170 3.02 0.90 -18.38
C ILE A 1170 3.42 2.22 -19.05
N SER A 1171 4.69 2.37 -19.43
CA SER A 1171 5.13 3.46 -20.31
C SER A 1171 4.41 3.33 -21.65
N LYS A 1172 3.65 4.34 -22.04
CA LYS A 1172 3.05 4.42 -23.38
C LYS A 1172 4.03 5.10 -24.31
N SER A 1173 4.35 4.44 -25.42
CA SER A 1173 4.87 5.07 -26.62
C SER A 1173 3.85 6.07 -27.18
N TYR A 1174 4.39 7.17 -27.70
CA TYR A 1174 3.65 8.28 -28.30
C TYR A 1174 3.02 7.82 -29.63
N ASN A 1175 1.70 7.96 -29.78
CA ASN A 1175 1.07 8.11 -31.09
C ASN A 1175 0.90 9.61 -31.35
N ARG A 1176 1.32 10.05 -32.54
CA ARG A 1176 0.50 10.93 -33.36
C ARG A 1176 -0.18 10.08 -34.41
#